data_AF-A0A162S4N3-F1
#
_entry.id   AF-A0A162S4N3-F1
#
_cell.length_a   1.000
_cell.length_b   1.000
_cell.length_c   1.000
_cell.angle_alpha   90.00
_cell.angle_beta   90.00
_cell.angle_gamma   90.00
#
_symmetry.space_group_name_H-M   'P 1'
#
loop_
_entity.id
_entity.type
_entity.pdbx_description
1 polymer ?
#
loop_
_entity_poly.entity_id
_entity_poly.type
_entity_poly.pdbx_seq_one_letter_code
_entity_poly.pdbx_strand_id
1 'polypeptide(L)'
;MQNQHGRRRDGSQGRSTSINTSVDRLLVFINSSYKMLSLNFEAVSSFRVSMKTPSSLRYCPLDGYTIGKDGDFENLINNEKDEIPNSEMLAAPFVISHNKGSITELKIDADEPLWIINIKKSIASQWQLDITGVRHDGPPPNWQSISKGGESTTFSVFEDSIKGDCTTMIDVDRLTRSQVFNSDAFQLGSFDAICKDMPVYHIAKTRDYNRCKSNPVWFSANPGSHDCEFDKGNCGSFMHRTAMVKYVACGESISKLTVVNIYGFSDLMVQPFATKTEELLNSVITSWSIEKKEGITSFFGSLTSLKRHTSLSYVFDDFQQLNHDGTPAQPNLVDAYIKSPMAVPILHKNIVDALRVVGRNLKETAFEEKWKDIIERLAIIGRILPMFSLDELKSLWQEIKTLDYIIVTFFVDCVVQSGSNPAVMLIKELVETEQITGPKATWALAAIGYFAKTPTRELLRELMSLLKSGPVQSNKAVMQTTMVTVADLLNAVCGSPFKAAKRFPVSTLGEFCNRKDGVIIDEFLPWLTGELESSQNTVDRIVILTAFGSLGVEEIVPILLPVIRETPGKFDETAERVRAILSLHRVVFTIPEKIHPILANLGSSITERPEVRMASLSLLLMSNAPQTYWKKFAGGTWFDPDHQVATFTHNLINSLTKIPPSSPLLKEL
;
A
#
# COMPACT_ATOMS: atom_id res chain seq x y z
N MET A 1 67.24 -22.02 -16.52
CA MET A 1 67.63 -21.88 -17.94
C MET A 1 66.39 -22.01 -18.80
N GLN A 2 66.08 -20.92 -19.51
CA GLN A 2 65.28 -20.75 -20.73
C GLN A 2 64.18 -21.76 -21.15
N ASN A 3 62.95 -21.22 -21.14
CA ASN A 3 62.00 -21.05 -22.24
C ASN A 3 61.26 -22.22 -22.94
N GLN A 4 59.93 -22.01 -22.93
CA GLN A 4 58.96 -22.09 -24.04
C GLN A 4 58.50 -23.45 -24.56
N HIS A 5 57.28 -23.85 -24.19
CA HIS A 5 56.09 -23.84 -25.07
C HIS A 5 54.90 -24.51 -24.35
N GLY A 6 53.94 -23.70 -23.89
CA GLY A 6 52.70 -24.17 -23.25
C GLY A 6 51.48 -23.89 -24.13
N ARG A 7 50.90 -24.95 -24.68
CA ARG A 7 49.63 -24.96 -25.41
C ARG A 7 48.48 -24.40 -24.55
N ARG A 8 47.75 -23.42 -25.07
CA ARG A 8 46.44 -22.99 -24.56
C ARG A 8 45.42 -24.11 -24.81
N ARG A 9 44.71 -24.53 -23.76
CA ARG A 9 43.46 -25.31 -23.84
C ARG A 9 42.29 -24.34 -23.90
N ASP A 10 41.40 -24.57 -24.85
CA ASP A 10 40.09 -23.93 -24.94
C ASP A 10 39.27 -24.24 -23.69
N GLY A 11 38.89 -23.19 -22.97
CA GLY A 11 37.85 -23.20 -21.94
C GLY A 11 36.60 -22.57 -22.53
N SER A 12 35.54 -23.37 -22.66
CA SER A 12 34.21 -22.96 -23.06
C SER A 12 33.62 -21.96 -22.06
N GLN A 13 33.63 -20.67 -22.42
CA GLN A 13 32.77 -19.67 -21.78
C GLN A 13 31.32 -19.98 -22.13
N GLY A 14 30.56 -20.44 -21.13
CA GLY A 14 29.10 -20.42 -21.17
C GLY A 14 28.63 -18.97 -21.27
N ARG A 15 27.99 -18.63 -22.40
CA ARG A 15 27.25 -17.39 -22.56
C ARG A 15 26.12 -17.36 -21.54
N SER A 16 26.27 -16.59 -20.47
CA SER A 16 25.13 -16.06 -19.74
C SER A 16 24.45 -15.04 -20.66
N THR A 17 23.32 -15.41 -21.24
CA THR A 17 22.40 -14.45 -21.86
C THR A 17 21.81 -13.60 -20.73
N SER A 18 22.44 -12.44 -20.49
CA SER A 18 21.86 -11.36 -19.71
C SER A 18 20.61 -10.86 -20.44
N ILE A 19 19.45 -11.10 -19.86
CA ILE A 19 18.21 -10.48 -20.29
C ILE A 19 18.32 -9.01 -19.89
N ASN A 20 18.72 -8.15 -20.82
CA ASN A 20 18.62 -6.70 -20.68
C ASN A 20 17.13 -6.33 -20.76
N THR A 21 16.43 -6.34 -19.62
CA THR A 21 15.21 -5.55 -19.47
C THR A 21 15.63 -4.11 -19.25
N SER A 22 15.40 -3.25 -20.25
CA SER A 22 15.52 -1.80 -20.11
C SER A 22 14.55 -1.34 -19.02
N VAL A 23 15.08 -1.05 -17.83
CA VAL A 23 14.33 -0.37 -16.77
C VAL A 23 14.30 1.10 -17.16
N ASP A 24 13.19 1.54 -17.75
CA ASP A 24 12.96 2.96 -18.03
C ASP A 24 12.93 3.73 -16.71
N ARG A 25 13.98 4.51 -16.44
CA ARG A 25 14.08 5.42 -15.31
C ARG A 25 13.31 6.69 -15.64
N LEU A 26 12.06 6.77 -15.20
CA LEU A 26 11.26 7.99 -15.34
C LEU A 26 11.68 9.03 -14.28
N LEU A 27 12.48 10.01 -14.71
CA LEU A 27 12.77 11.23 -13.96
C LEU A 27 12.09 12.40 -14.69
N VAL A 28 11.10 12.98 -14.04
CA VAL A 28 10.35 14.13 -14.55
C VAL A 28 10.94 15.40 -13.95
N PHE A 29 11.62 16.20 -14.77
CA PHE A 29 12.10 17.52 -14.36
C PHE A 29 11.07 18.60 -14.71
N ILE A 30 10.54 19.29 -13.70
CA ILE A 30 9.77 20.52 -13.87
C ILE A 30 10.72 21.69 -13.60
N ASN A 31 11.34 22.24 -14.65
CA ASN A 31 12.16 23.45 -14.51
C ASN A 31 11.23 24.67 -14.41
N SER A 32 11.21 25.32 -13.26
CA SER A 32 10.29 26.43 -12.97
C SER A 32 10.98 27.50 -12.14
N SER A 33 11.09 28.72 -12.68
CA SER A 33 11.59 29.89 -11.95
C SER A 33 10.44 30.60 -11.25
N TYR A 34 10.52 30.76 -9.93
CA TYR A 34 9.47 31.36 -9.10
C TYR A 34 9.88 32.77 -8.67
N LYS A 35 8.94 33.72 -8.71
CA LYS A 35 9.11 35.04 -8.06
C LYS A 35 8.46 34.97 -6.68
N MET A 36 9.22 35.16 -5.59
CA MET A 36 8.65 35.12 -4.24
C MET A 36 9.36 36.02 -3.21
N LEU A 37 8.57 36.51 -2.25
CA LEU A 37 8.99 37.25 -1.06
C LEU A 37 9.87 36.39 -0.12
N SER A 38 10.85 37.01 0.52
CA SER A 38 11.61 36.39 1.60
C SER A 38 10.67 36.01 2.76
N LEU A 39 10.68 34.74 3.19
CA LEU A 39 10.10 34.33 4.46
C LEU A 39 10.75 35.12 5.60
N ASN A 40 9.95 35.84 6.37
CA ASN A 40 10.35 36.37 7.68
C ASN A 40 9.34 35.79 8.68
N PHE A 41 9.81 34.86 9.52
CA PHE A 41 8.95 34.00 10.34
C PHE A 41 8.08 34.74 11.37
N GLU A 42 8.39 36.00 11.69
CA GLU A 42 7.60 36.83 12.62
C GLU A 42 6.74 37.92 11.97
N ALA A 43 7.09 38.40 10.77
CA ALA A 43 6.51 39.64 10.22
C ALA A 43 5.36 39.42 9.21
N VAL A 44 5.23 38.21 8.66
CA VAL A 44 4.26 37.89 7.61
C VAL A 44 3.50 36.63 8.01
N SER A 45 2.19 36.72 8.25
CA SER A 45 1.35 35.56 8.58
C SER A 45 0.85 34.81 7.35
N SER A 46 0.97 35.42 6.16
CA SER A 46 0.57 34.82 4.88
C SER A 46 1.29 35.47 3.69
N PHE A 47 1.63 34.69 2.67
CA PHE A 47 2.27 35.17 1.44
C PHE A 47 1.66 34.53 0.19
N ARG A 48 1.86 35.15 -0.98
CA ARG A 48 1.37 34.67 -2.28
C ARG A 48 2.47 34.01 -3.09
N VAL A 49 2.15 32.90 -3.73
CA VAL A 49 3.00 32.12 -4.63
C VAL A 49 2.39 32.16 -6.01
N SER A 50 3.19 32.31 -7.06
CA SER A 50 2.78 32.05 -8.44
C SER A 50 3.93 31.36 -9.17
N MET A 51 3.59 30.48 -10.10
CA MET A 51 4.55 29.76 -10.91
C MET A 51 4.63 30.41 -12.30
N LYS A 52 5.82 30.42 -12.90
CA LYS A 52 5.87 30.61 -14.35
C LYS A 52 5.43 29.30 -15.01
N THR A 53 4.63 29.40 -16.06
CA THR A 53 4.23 28.26 -16.89
C THR A 53 5.49 27.51 -17.36
N PRO A 54 5.63 26.21 -17.05
CA PRO A 54 6.73 25.42 -17.60
C PRO A 54 6.55 25.33 -19.12
N SER A 55 7.65 25.48 -19.87
CA SER A 55 7.60 25.42 -21.33
C SER A 55 7.48 24.00 -21.89
N SER A 56 7.84 22.96 -21.11
CA SER A 56 7.77 21.54 -21.47
C SER A 56 8.17 20.64 -20.29
N LEU A 57 7.59 19.44 -20.18
CA LEU A 57 8.20 18.32 -19.43
C LEU A 57 9.34 17.72 -20.27
N ARG A 58 10.47 17.37 -19.64
CA ARG A 58 11.57 16.66 -20.31
C ARG A 58 11.89 15.37 -19.58
N TYR A 59 12.04 14.30 -20.34
CA TYR A 59 12.58 13.03 -19.87
C TYR A 59 14.11 13.13 -19.72
N CYS A 60 14.64 12.81 -18.55
CA CYS A 60 16.08 12.72 -18.29
C CYS A 60 16.40 11.39 -17.60
N PRO A 61 16.86 10.34 -18.30
CA PRO A 61 17.44 9.21 -17.63
C PRO A 61 18.81 9.64 -17.06
N LEU A 62 18.93 9.54 -15.74
CA LEU A 62 20.20 9.67 -15.06
C LEU A 62 20.88 8.30 -15.02
N ASP A 63 21.98 8.17 -15.75
CA ASP A 63 22.94 7.09 -15.54
C ASP A 63 23.86 7.47 -14.38
N GLY A 64 23.49 7.01 -13.19
CA GLY A 64 24.35 7.07 -12.01
C GLY A 64 24.34 8.44 -11.31
N TYR A 65 24.40 8.38 -9.99
CA TYR A 65 24.50 9.54 -9.12
C TYR A 65 25.78 10.35 -9.40
N THR A 66 25.68 11.44 -10.16
CA THR A 66 26.63 12.56 -10.13
C THR A 66 25.85 13.87 -10.05
N ILE A 67 25.79 14.42 -8.84
CA ILE A 67 25.33 15.80 -8.62
C ILE A 67 26.45 16.72 -9.08
N GLY A 68 26.15 17.57 -10.06
CA GLY A 68 26.98 18.71 -10.45
C GLY A 68 27.86 18.50 -11.67
N LYS A 69 27.34 18.88 -12.84
CA LYS A 69 27.91 19.88 -13.75
C LYS A 69 27.04 19.95 -15.00
N ASP A 70 26.69 21.17 -15.40
CA ASP A 70 26.06 21.44 -16.68
C ASP A 70 26.93 20.92 -17.83
N GLY A 71 26.33 20.10 -18.69
CA GLY A 71 26.95 19.64 -19.93
C GLY A 71 27.11 18.14 -20.00
N ASP A 72 26.00 17.42 -20.21
CA ASP A 72 25.91 16.24 -21.07
C ASP A 72 24.44 15.78 -21.10
N PHE A 73 23.63 16.41 -21.96
CA PHE A 73 22.20 16.09 -22.13
C PHE A 73 21.81 15.75 -23.58
N GLU A 74 22.78 15.59 -24.47
CA GLU A 74 22.51 15.19 -25.85
C GLU A 74 22.67 13.68 -25.99
N ASN A 75 21.57 12.95 -25.75
CA ASN A 75 21.13 11.76 -26.52
C ASN A 75 20.05 11.01 -25.75
N LEU A 76 18.84 11.57 -25.68
CA LEU A 76 17.71 10.97 -24.98
C LEU A 76 16.50 10.92 -25.91
N ILE A 77 15.70 9.84 -25.80
CA ILE A 77 14.55 9.48 -26.63
C ILE A 77 13.82 10.73 -27.13
N ASN A 78 14.11 11.09 -28.38
CA ASN A 78 13.64 12.33 -28.99
C ASN A 78 12.14 12.22 -29.32
N ASN A 79 11.35 13.16 -28.78
CA ASN A 79 10.19 13.84 -29.39
C ASN A 79 8.80 13.74 -28.77
N GLU A 80 8.57 13.05 -27.64
CA GLU A 80 7.29 13.23 -26.92
C GLU A 80 7.44 14.34 -25.88
N LYS A 81 7.04 15.56 -26.27
CA LYS A 81 6.76 16.63 -25.32
C LYS A 81 5.37 16.40 -24.77
N ASP A 82 5.27 15.96 -23.53
CA ASP A 82 3.98 15.94 -22.84
C ASP A 82 3.52 17.37 -22.61
N GLU A 83 2.37 17.72 -23.18
CA GLU A 83 1.68 18.97 -22.85
C GLU A 83 1.17 18.89 -21.42
N ILE A 84 1.45 19.94 -20.63
CA ILE A 84 0.90 20.05 -19.28
C ILE A 84 -0.55 20.54 -19.42
N PRO A 85 -1.56 19.72 -19.08
CA PRO A 85 -2.95 20.17 -19.12
C PRO A 85 -3.13 21.34 -18.14
N ASN A 86 -3.98 22.30 -18.48
CA ASN A 86 -4.33 23.43 -17.61
C ASN A 86 -3.10 24.21 -17.06
N SER A 87 -2.06 24.39 -17.89
CA SER A 87 -0.81 25.06 -17.50
C SER A 87 -1.02 26.48 -16.95
N GLU A 88 -2.03 27.20 -17.43
CA GLU A 88 -2.43 28.51 -16.92
C GLU A 88 -2.94 28.45 -15.47
N MET A 89 -3.76 27.44 -15.14
CA MET A 89 -4.26 27.21 -13.77
C MET A 89 -3.13 26.78 -12.82
N LEU A 90 -2.14 26.04 -13.34
CA LEU A 90 -0.95 25.70 -12.58
C LEU A 90 -0.18 26.98 -12.20
N ALA A 91 -0.01 27.91 -13.14
CA ALA A 91 0.64 29.19 -12.90
C ALA A 91 -0.16 30.15 -11.98
N ALA A 92 -1.47 29.92 -11.84
CA ALA A 92 -2.36 30.78 -11.06
C ALA A 92 -1.86 30.94 -9.60
N PRO A 93 -1.92 32.17 -9.06
CA PRO A 93 -1.38 32.46 -7.74
C PRO A 93 -2.18 31.77 -6.62
N PHE A 94 -1.52 31.36 -5.54
CA PHE A 94 -2.17 30.83 -4.34
C PHE A 94 -1.58 31.44 -3.06
N VAL A 95 -2.33 31.40 -1.97
CA VAL A 95 -1.91 31.97 -0.67
C VAL A 95 -1.46 30.85 0.27
N ILE A 96 -0.32 31.01 0.91
CA ILE A 96 0.15 30.18 2.02
C ILE A 96 0.05 30.99 3.31
N SER A 97 -0.61 30.46 4.33
CA SER A 97 -0.66 31.03 5.68
C SER A 97 0.13 30.16 6.65
N HIS A 98 0.87 30.78 7.57
CA HIS A 98 1.69 30.06 8.55
C HIS A 98 1.73 30.75 9.91
N ASN A 99 2.00 29.96 10.94
CA ASN A 99 2.38 30.41 12.27
C ASN A 99 3.85 30.08 12.49
N LYS A 100 4.73 31.10 12.47
CA LYS A 100 6.18 30.95 12.69
C LYS A 100 6.84 29.81 11.89
N GLY A 101 6.45 29.69 10.61
CA GLY A 101 6.99 28.70 9.68
C GLY A 101 6.25 27.38 9.64
N SER A 102 5.35 27.14 10.60
CA SER A 102 4.37 26.05 10.55
C SER A 102 3.17 26.48 9.69
N ILE A 103 3.06 25.96 8.48
CA ILE A 103 1.98 26.20 7.52
C ILE A 103 0.68 25.68 8.12
N THR A 104 -0.34 26.53 8.06
CA THR A 104 -1.68 26.31 8.66
C THR A 104 -2.76 26.19 7.60
N GLU A 105 -2.59 26.83 6.45
CA GLU A 105 -3.63 26.89 5.42
C GLU A 105 -3.07 27.28 4.05
N LEU A 106 -3.66 26.70 3.00
CA LEU A 106 -3.59 27.19 1.63
C LEU A 106 -4.94 27.75 1.18
N LYS A 107 -4.93 28.86 0.44
CA LYS A 107 -6.10 29.37 -0.28
C LYS A 107 -5.82 29.32 -1.78
N ILE A 108 -6.60 28.50 -2.48
CA ILE A 108 -6.46 28.18 -3.91
C ILE A 108 -7.81 28.47 -4.60
N ASP A 109 -7.81 28.77 -5.89
CA ASP A 109 -9.07 28.94 -6.62
C ASP A 109 -9.86 27.63 -6.64
N ALA A 110 -11.18 27.74 -6.52
CA ALA A 110 -12.08 26.61 -6.31
C ALA A 110 -12.30 25.76 -7.56
N ASP A 111 -12.01 26.31 -8.74
CA ASP A 111 -12.07 25.65 -10.03
C ASP A 111 -10.81 24.84 -10.36
N GLU A 112 -9.73 25.01 -9.59
CA GLU A 112 -8.49 24.29 -9.85
C GLU A 112 -8.64 22.77 -9.65
N PRO A 113 -8.21 21.96 -10.63
CA PRO A 113 -8.26 20.52 -10.52
C PRO A 113 -7.32 20.01 -9.42
N LEU A 114 -7.71 18.90 -8.79
CA LEU A 114 -7.03 18.39 -7.62
C LEU A 114 -5.55 18.07 -7.80
N TRP A 115 -5.14 17.58 -8.98
CA TRP A 115 -3.73 17.32 -9.25
C TRP A 115 -2.89 18.61 -9.17
N ILE A 116 -3.42 19.76 -9.60
CA ILE A 116 -2.77 21.08 -9.43
C ILE A 116 -2.71 21.45 -7.95
N ILE A 117 -3.81 21.24 -7.21
CA ILE A 117 -3.85 21.46 -5.76
C ILE A 117 -2.75 20.65 -5.06
N ASN A 118 -2.58 19.37 -5.40
CA ASN A 118 -1.54 18.50 -4.84
C ASN A 118 -0.12 18.97 -5.22
N ILE A 119 0.10 19.50 -6.42
CA ILE A 119 1.37 20.14 -6.78
C ILE A 119 1.62 21.39 -5.93
N LYS A 120 0.63 22.27 -5.76
CA LYS A 120 0.73 23.48 -4.91
C LYS A 120 0.98 23.12 -3.44
N LYS A 121 0.37 22.04 -2.93
CA LYS A 121 0.66 21.46 -1.61
C LYS A 121 2.08 20.91 -1.51
N SER A 122 2.59 20.25 -2.55
CA SER A 122 3.98 19.78 -2.62
C SER A 122 4.96 20.96 -2.55
N ILE A 123 4.67 22.05 -3.26
CA ILE A 123 5.45 23.29 -3.19
C ILE A 123 5.42 23.83 -1.77
N ALA A 124 4.24 24.04 -1.18
CA ALA A 124 4.11 24.51 0.20
C ALA A 124 4.86 23.60 1.20
N SER A 125 4.88 22.29 0.97
CA SER A 125 5.62 21.33 1.81
C SER A 125 7.14 21.54 1.81
N GLN A 126 7.73 22.08 0.74
CA GLN A 126 9.15 22.43 0.72
C GLN A 126 9.46 23.67 1.56
N TRP A 127 8.45 24.50 1.85
CA TRP A 127 8.57 25.76 2.59
C TRP A 127 8.07 25.63 4.03
N GLN A 128 7.42 24.50 4.37
CA GLN A 128 7.10 24.12 5.74
C GLN A 128 8.40 24.04 6.54
N LEU A 129 8.57 24.90 7.55
CA LEU A 129 9.74 24.93 8.43
C LEU A 129 9.35 25.45 9.80
N ASP A 130 8.90 24.53 10.67
CA ASP A 130 8.60 24.82 12.07
C ASP A 130 9.86 24.87 12.92
N ILE A 131 10.75 25.80 12.59
CA ILE A 131 12.00 25.98 13.33
C ILE A 131 11.75 26.52 14.73
N THR A 132 10.59 27.10 15.01
CA THR A 132 10.30 27.66 16.35
C THR A 132 9.68 26.65 17.31
N GLY A 133 9.36 25.44 16.84
CA GLY A 133 8.78 24.38 17.65
C GLY A 133 7.32 24.61 18.02
N VAL A 134 6.52 25.24 17.15
CA VAL A 134 5.08 25.45 17.35
C VAL A 134 4.37 24.12 17.64
N ARG A 135 4.72 23.08 16.89
CA ARG A 135 4.17 21.72 16.99
C ARG A 135 5.21 20.75 17.57
N HIS A 136 5.90 21.13 18.65
CA HIS A 136 6.94 20.32 19.29
C HIS A 136 6.51 18.88 19.57
N ASP A 137 7.42 17.94 19.30
CA ASP A 137 7.32 16.51 19.62
C ASP A 137 8.54 16.13 20.48
N GLY A 138 8.44 16.41 21.79
CA GLY A 138 9.54 16.23 22.74
C GLY A 138 10.08 17.56 23.29
N PRO A 139 11.35 17.58 23.75
CA PRO A 139 11.94 18.77 24.36
C PRO A 139 12.02 19.95 23.38
N PRO A 140 11.83 21.19 23.87
CA PRO A 140 11.97 22.37 23.03
C PRO A 140 13.42 22.56 22.58
N PRO A 141 13.64 23.23 21.43
CA PRO A 141 14.98 23.52 20.94
C PRO A 141 15.76 24.42 21.90
N ASN A 142 17.03 24.09 22.13
CA ASN A 142 17.94 24.90 22.94
C ASN A 142 18.70 25.90 22.07
N TRP A 143 18.09 27.05 21.76
CA TRP A 143 18.75 28.06 20.92
C TRP A 143 19.99 28.71 21.54
N GLN A 144 20.17 28.60 22.85
CA GLN A 144 21.35 29.12 23.54
C GLN A 144 22.61 28.30 23.20
N SER A 145 22.43 27.03 22.77
CA SER A 145 23.55 26.15 22.42
C SER A 145 24.17 26.44 21.05
N ILE A 146 23.60 27.36 20.24
CA ILE A 146 24.08 27.69 18.89
C ILE A 146 24.50 29.17 18.75
N SER A 147 25.09 29.69 19.82
CA SER A 147 25.56 31.07 19.96
C SER A 147 26.79 31.42 19.11
N LYS A 148 27.53 30.42 18.60
CA LYS A 148 28.75 30.58 17.80
C LYS A 148 28.74 29.68 16.57
N GLY A 149 29.58 30.01 15.60
CA GLY A 149 29.76 29.16 14.41
C GLY A 149 30.40 27.82 14.78
N GLY A 150 29.91 26.74 14.17
CA GLY A 150 30.32 25.36 14.43
C GLY A 150 29.47 24.64 15.48
N GLU A 151 28.51 25.35 16.09
CA GLU A 151 27.58 24.78 17.08
C GLU A 151 26.27 24.32 16.39
N SER A 152 25.65 23.27 16.95
CA SER A 152 24.43 22.68 16.43
C SER A 152 23.38 22.40 17.52
N THR A 153 22.13 22.22 17.10
CA THR A 153 21.04 21.79 17.96
C THR A 153 20.05 20.93 17.18
N THR A 154 19.43 19.96 17.84
CA THR A 154 18.50 19.02 17.25
C THR A 154 17.22 18.96 18.08
N PHE A 155 16.08 18.91 17.41
CA PHE A 155 14.78 18.76 18.05
C PHE A 155 13.80 18.08 17.09
N SER A 156 12.61 17.72 17.58
CA SER A 156 11.57 17.08 16.78
C SER A 156 10.26 17.85 16.86
N VAL A 157 9.54 17.89 15.74
CA VAL A 157 8.24 18.55 15.59
C VAL A 157 7.31 17.67 14.76
N PHE A 158 6.00 17.85 14.89
CA PHE A 158 5.05 17.35 13.90
C PHE A 158 4.92 18.35 12.75
N GLU A 159 5.31 17.93 11.53
CA GLU A 159 5.14 18.73 10.32
C GLU A 159 4.17 18.05 9.35
N ASP A 160 3.15 18.81 8.93
CA ASP A 160 2.26 18.42 7.84
C ASP A 160 2.94 18.73 6.51
N SER A 161 2.69 17.88 5.51
CA SER A 161 3.29 17.94 4.19
C SER A 161 2.50 17.08 3.21
N ILE A 162 2.89 17.09 1.94
CA ILE A 162 2.35 16.21 0.90
C ILE A 162 2.39 14.72 1.27
N LYS A 163 3.29 14.31 2.17
CA LYS A 163 3.42 12.91 2.61
C LYS A 163 2.81 12.64 3.98
N GLY A 164 1.91 13.50 4.45
CA GLY A 164 1.29 13.34 5.76
C GLY A 164 1.85 14.24 6.84
N ASP A 165 1.25 14.12 8.02
CA ASP A 165 1.61 14.80 9.26
C ASP A 165 2.42 13.85 10.15
N CYS A 166 3.74 13.98 10.09
CA CYS A 166 4.68 13.06 10.72
C CYS A 166 5.68 13.79 11.61
N THR A 167 6.21 13.06 12.60
CA THR A 167 7.39 13.49 13.34
C THR A 167 8.52 13.76 12.34
N THR A 168 9.10 14.94 12.45
CA THR A 168 10.22 15.41 11.64
C THR A 168 11.31 15.90 12.58
N MET A 169 12.48 15.27 12.48
CA MET A 169 13.66 15.67 13.21
C MET A 169 14.34 16.82 12.45
N ILE A 170 14.66 17.90 13.15
CA ILE A 170 15.29 19.10 12.60
C ILE A 170 16.64 19.28 13.28
N ASP A 171 17.69 19.26 12.47
CA ASP A 171 19.06 19.58 12.83
C ASP A 171 19.38 21.00 12.33
N VAL A 172 19.88 21.86 13.22
CA VAL A 172 20.24 23.23 12.89
C VAL A 172 21.70 23.47 13.26
N ASP A 173 22.52 23.77 12.26
CA ASP A 173 23.93 24.08 12.39
C ASP A 173 24.16 25.56 12.07
N ARG A 174 24.82 26.30 12.97
CA ARG A 174 25.32 27.63 12.64
C ARG A 174 26.68 27.49 11.97
N LEU A 175 26.82 27.91 10.71
CA LEU A 175 28.04 27.73 9.95
C LEU A 175 29.13 28.72 10.38
N THR A 176 30.37 28.24 10.47
CA THR A 176 31.57 29.10 10.54
C THR A 176 31.83 29.76 9.19
N ARG A 177 32.61 30.85 9.18
CA ARG A 177 32.94 31.57 7.94
C ARG A 177 33.60 30.65 6.89
N SER A 178 34.46 29.73 7.31
CA SER A 178 35.07 28.74 6.42
C SER A 178 34.06 27.76 5.83
N GLN A 179 33.10 27.29 6.63
CA GLN A 179 32.02 26.41 6.15
C GLN A 179 31.09 27.13 5.17
N VAL A 180 30.81 28.42 5.40
CA VAL A 180 30.01 29.25 4.47
C VAL A 180 30.68 29.32 3.09
N PHE A 181 31.98 29.64 3.03
CA PHE A 181 32.73 29.71 1.76
C PHE A 181 32.75 28.37 0.99
N ASN A 182 32.69 27.25 1.71
CA ASN A 182 32.67 25.91 1.11
C ASN A 182 31.24 25.39 0.85
N SER A 183 30.20 26.14 1.19
CA SER A 183 28.81 25.71 1.02
C SER A 183 28.32 25.95 -0.41
N ASP A 184 27.44 25.08 -0.91
CA ASP A 184 26.79 25.22 -2.22
C ASP A 184 26.06 26.57 -2.37
N ALA A 185 25.60 27.15 -1.25
CA ALA A 185 24.96 28.45 -1.21
C ALA A 185 25.90 29.60 -1.64
N PHE A 186 27.18 29.56 -1.30
CA PHE A 186 28.15 30.58 -1.71
C PHE A 186 28.43 30.52 -3.23
N GLN A 187 28.34 29.33 -3.84
CA GLN A 187 28.58 29.13 -5.27
C GLN A 187 27.43 29.62 -6.17
N LEU A 188 26.26 29.93 -5.61
CA LEU A 188 25.04 30.30 -6.36
C LEU A 188 24.95 31.80 -6.73
N GLY A 189 25.99 32.61 -6.51
CA GLY A 189 26.12 34.01 -6.93
C GLY A 189 25.17 35.02 -6.26
N SER A 190 24.04 34.55 -5.73
CA SER A 190 22.97 35.35 -5.09
C SER A 190 23.19 35.55 -3.58
N PHE A 191 24.20 34.88 -3.03
CA PHE A 191 24.47 34.81 -1.60
C PHE A 191 24.93 36.16 -1.01
N ASP A 192 25.94 36.79 -1.61
CA ASP A 192 26.50 38.06 -1.10
C ASP A 192 25.47 39.20 -1.14
N ALA A 193 24.59 39.20 -2.14
CA ALA A 193 23.54 40.20 -2.29
C ALA A 193 22.45 40.09 -1.20
N ILE A 194 22.17 38.88 -0.71
CA ILE A 194 21.05 38.60 0.21
C ILE A 194 21.54 38.48 1.65
N CYS A 195 22.58 37.68 1.89
CA CYS A 195 23.04 37.33 3.23
C CYS A 195 24.02 38.35 3.82
N LYS A 196 24.82 39.03 2.99
CA LYS A 196 25.83 40.00 3.44
C LYS A 196 26.69 39.41 4.58
N ASP A 197 26.80 40.11 5.70
CA ASP A 197 27.55 39.68 6.89
C ASP A 197 26.69 38.94 7.94
N MET A 198 25.46 38.54 7.60
CA MET A 198 24.58 37.86 8.56
C MET A 198 25.06 36.43 8.87
N PRO A 199 24.80 35.93 10.09
CA PRO A 199 24.97 34.52 10.41
C PRO A 199 24.23 33.61 9.42
N VAL A 200 24.87 32.49 9.09
CA VAL A 200 24.39 31.51 8.12
C VAL A 200 24.14 30.20 8.84
N TYR A 201 23.05 29.55 8.48
CA TYR A 201 22.57 28.33 9.08
C TYR A 201 22.37 27.28 7.99
N HIS A 202 22.85 26.08 8.28
CA HIS A 202 22.46 24.88 7.58
C HIS A 202 21.39 24.18 8.42
N ILE A 203 20.25 23.90 7.83
CA ILE A 203 19.14 23.23 8.51
C ILE A 203 18.84 21.96 7.73
N ALA A 204 18.92 20.81 8.38
CA ALA A 204 18.55 19.54 7.79
C ALA A 204 17.32 19.00 8.49
N LYS A 205 16.40 18.42 7.71
CA LYS A 205 15.23 17.73 8.24
C LYS A 205 15.18 16.31 7.77
N THR A 206 14.85 15.41 8.68
CA THR A 206 14.64 14.00 8.40
C THR A 206 13.26 13.60 8.89
N ARG A 207 12.46 12.97 8.02
CA ARG A 207 11.12 12.53 8.40
C ARG A 207 11.11 11.10 8.92
N ASP A 208 10.37 10.87 10.00
CA ASP A 208 10.08 9.55 10.54
C ASP A 208 8.68 9.07 10.10
N TYR A 209 8.62 8.22 9.08
CA TYR A 209 7.36 7.63 8.61
C TYR A 209 6.76 6.57 9.55
N ASN A 210 7.48 6.16 10.59
CA ASN A 210 6.93 5.24 11.59
C ASN A 210 6.09 5.99 12.63
N ARG A 211 6.25 7.31 12.72
CA ARG A 211 5.56 8.19 13.68
C ARG A 211 4.76 9.27 12.94
N CYS A 212 3.62 8.86 12.38
CA CYS A 212 2.69 9.76 11.69
C CYS A 212 1.31 9.78 12.32
N LYS A 213 0.67 10.95 12.35
CA LYS A 213 -0.76 11.10 12.66
C LYS A 213 -1.62 10.79 11.43
N SER A 214 -1.12 11.14 10.25
CA SER A 214 -1.69 10.77 8.96
C SER A 214 -0.56 10.46 7.98
N ASN A 215 -0.75 9.46 7.13
CA ASN A 215 0.17 9.16 6.02
C ASN A 215 -0.64 8.76 4.79
N PRO A 216 -0.75 9.62 3.76
CA PRO A 216 -1.57 9.38 2.59
C PRO A 216 -0.89 8.36 1.67
N VAL A 217 -0.90 7.08 2.05
CA VAL A 217 -0.34 5.98 1.26
C VAL A 217 -1.46 5.09 0.76
N TRP A 218 -1.73 5.17 -0.54
CA TRP A 218 -2.60 4.20 -1.19
C TRP A 218 -1.80 2.97 -1.61
N PHE A 219 -2.16 1.80 -1.10
CA PHE A 219 -1.64 0.53 -1.57
C PHE A 219 -2.72 -0.54 -1.51
N SER A 220 -2.55 -1.57 -2.33
CA SER A 220 -3.26 -2.83 -2.16
C SER A 220 -2.27 -3.94 -2.48
N ALA A 221 -2.14 -4.91 -1.57
CA ALA A 221 -1.15 -5.97 -1.67
C ALA A 221 -1.83 -7.33 -1.52
N ASN A 222 -1.66 -8.18 -2.53
CA ASN A 222 -2.23 -9.52 -2.53
C ASN A 222 -1.13 -10.52 -2.95
N PRO A 223 -0.75 -11.48 -2.10
CA PRO A 223 -1.28 -11.71 -0.76
C PRO A 223 -0.75 -10.67 0.24
N GLY A 224 -1.48 -10.44 1.33
CA GLY A 224 -1.02 -9.61 2.46
C GLY A 224 0.03 -10.32 3.33
N SER A 225 0.95 -11.07 2.73
CA SER A 225 1.92 -11.94 3.42
C SER A 225 3.15 -11.21 3.95
N HIS A 226 3.17 -9.88 3.86
CA HIS A 226 4.28 -9.07 4.34
C HIS A 226 4.12 -8.79 5.84
N ASP A 227 5.23 -8.83 6.58
CA ASP A 227 5.23 -8.63 8.05
C ASP A 227 5.31 -7.15 8.47
N CYS A 228 4.79 -6.27 7.62
CA CYS A 228 4.93 -4.83 7.78
C CYS A 228 3.65 -4.11 7.36
N GLU A 229 3.49 -2.88 7.84
CA GLU A 229 2.50 -1.95 7.32
C GLU A 229 3.15 -1.09 6.22
N PHE A 230 2.55 -1.03 5.02
CA PHE A 230 3.13 -0.32 3.88
C PHE A 230 3.09 1.20 3.99
N ASP A 231 2.32 1.73 4.95
CA ASP A 231 2.31 3.14 5.29
C ASP A 231 3.43 3.55 6.25
N LYS A 232 4.35 2.64 6.61
CA LYS A 232 5.51 2.94 7.47
C LYS A 232 6.78 3.19 6.66
N GLY A 233 7.87 3.52 7.35
CA GLY A 233 9.15 3.86 6.71
C GLY A 233 9.98 2.65 6.29
N ASN A 234 9.70 1.49 6.87
CA ASN A 234 10.51 0.29 6.69
C ASN A 234 9.62 -0.97 6.67
N CYS A 235 9.82 -1.81 5.66
CA CYS A 235 9.17 -3.09 5.48
C CYS A 235 10.21 -4.21 5.26
N GLY A 236 11.04 -4.47 6.28
CA GLY A 236 12.05 -5.52 6.19
C GLY A 236 13.02 -5.28 5.03
N SER A 237 13.25 -6.28 4.19
CA SER A 237 14.01 -6.11 2.93
C SER A 237 13.15 -5.59 1.77
N PHE A 238 11.81 -5.62 1.89
CA PHE A 238 10.91 -5.36 0.77
C PHE A 238 10.82 -3.88 0.40
N MET A 239 10.74 -2.97 1.38
CA MET A 239 10.58 -1.54 1.09
C MET A 239 11.25 -0.67 2.14
N HIS A 240 11.93 0.40 1.69
CA HIS A 240 12.44 1.46 2.55
C HIS A 240 12.07 2.83 2.00
N ARG A 241 11.70 3.76 2.90
CA ARG A 241 11.34 5.14 2.56
C ARG A 241 12.20 6.10 3.34
N THR A 242 12.87 7.00 2.63
CA THR A 242 13.69 8.06 3.22
C THR A 242 13.31 9.39 2.61
N ALA A 243 13.20 10.43 3.43
CA ALA A 243 13.08 11.79 2.92
C ALA A 243 13.86 12.75 3.80
N MET A 244 14.66 13.58 3.14
CA MET A 244 15.48 14.60 3.76
C MET A 244 15.34 15.92 2.99
N VAL A 245 15.28 17.03 3.71
CA VAL A 245 15.33 18.37 3.10
C VAL A 245 16.39 19.18 3.82
N LYS A 246 17.28 19.78 3.04
CA LYS A 246 18.34 20.67 3.52
C LYS A 246 18.02 22.09 3.11
N TYR A 247 18.25 23.02 4.00
CA TYR A 247 18.06 24.44 3.80
C TYR A 247 19.37 25.13 4.11
N VAL A 248 19.69 26.14 3.30
CA VAL A 248 20.67 27.15 3.68
C VAL A 248 19.91 28.46 3.88
N ALA A 249 20.10 29.07 5.04
CA ALA A 249 19.41 30.30 5.41
C ALA A 249 20.37 31.26 6.12
N CYS A 250 20.07 32.55 6.09
CA CYS A 250 20.85 33.57 6.78
C CYS A 250 19.95 34.59 7.46
N GLY A 251 20.38 35.12 8.59
CA GLY A 251 19.56 36.07 9.35
C GLY A 251 20.18 36.49 10.68
N GLU A 252 19.65 37.57 11.26
CA GLU A 252 20.09 38.12 12.55
C GLU A 252 19.87 37.14 13.71
N SER A 253 18.84 36.31 13.61
CA SER A 253 18.47 35.31 14.61
C SER A 253 17.69 34.17 13.95
N ILE A 254 17.51 33.06 14.69
CA ILE A 254 16.73 31.90 14.22
C ILE A 254 15.27 32.24 13.88
N SER A 255 14.71 33.26 14.55
CA SER A 255 13.35 33.75 14.31
C SER A 255 13.23 34.65 13.08
N LYS A 256 14.35 35.10 12.50
CA LYS A 256 14.41 36.07 11.40
C LYS A 256 15.35 35.60 10.29
N LEU A 257 15.14 34.37 9.82
CA LEU A 257 15.93 33.77 8.75
C LEU A 257 15.33 34.07 7.38
N THR A 258 16.18 34.35 6.41
CA THR A 258 15.88 34.28 4.98
C THR A 258 16.51 33.01 4.42
N VAL A 259 15.66 32.08 3.97
CA VAL A 259 16.10 30.85 3.27
C VAL A 259 16.62 31.24 1.89
N VAL A 260 17.86 30.88 1.54
CA VAL A 260 18.45 31.19 0.22
C VAL A 260 18.47 29.99 -0.73
N ASN A 261 18.54 28.78 -0.18
CA ASN A 261 18.54 27.55 -0.94
C ASN A 261 17.80 26.44 -0.18
N ILE A 262 17.08 25.60 -0.92
CA ILE A 262 16.41 24.39 -0.41
C ILE A 262 16.76 23.25 -1.35
N TYR A 263 17.30 22.16 -0.80
CA TYR A 263 17.59 20.94 -1.52
C TYR A 263 16.87 19.78 -0.84
N GLY A 264 15.85 19.23 -1.49
CA GLY A 264 15.07 18.10 -1.01
C GLY A 264 15.39 16.83 -1.78
N PHE A 265 15.47 15.72 -1.07
CA PHE A 265 15.66 14.39 -1.61
C PHE A 265 14.70 13.40 -0.95
N SER A 266 14.16 12.48 -1.73
CA SER A 266 13.25 11.46 -1.26
C SER A 266 13.43 10.18 -2.06
N ASP A 267 13.64 9.07 -1.35
CA ASP A 267 13.75 7.74 -1.94
C ASP A 267 12.63 6.83 -1.45
N LEU A 268 12.08 6.08 -2.41
CA LEU A 268 11.32 4.85 -2.18
C LEU A 268 12.09 3.72 -2.86
N MET A 269 12.71 2.88 -2.04
CA MET A 269 13.38 1.66 -2.49
C MET A 269 12.43 0.48 -2.30
N VAL A 270 12.29 -0.35 -3.32
CA VAL A 270 11.47 -1.57 -3.30
C VAL A 270 12.30 -2.75 -3.84
N GLN A 271 12.33 -3.85 -3.10
CA GLN A 271 12.83 -5.15 -3.53
C GLN A 271 11.63 -6.11 -3.66
N PRO A 272 11.06 -6.28 -4.87
CA PRO A 272 9.80 -7.01 -5.05
C PRO A 272 9.81 -8.45 -4.51
N PHE A 273 10.97 -9.11 -4.54
CA PHE A 273 11.14 -10.48 -4.08
C PHE A 273 11.67 -10.59 -2.65
N ALA A 274 11.75 -9.48 -1.90
CA ALA A 274 12.27 -9.40 -0.53
C ALA A 274 13.63 -10.12 -0.32
N THR A 275 14.38 -10.30 -1.40
CA THR A 275 15.72 -10.90 -1.46
C THR A 275 16.65 -9.88 -2.11
N LYS A 276 17.97 -10.04 -1.96
CA LYS A 276 18.98 -9.15 -2.59
C LYS A 276 19.02 -9.35 -4.11
N THR A 277 17.92 -9.08 -4.79
CA THR A 277 17.74 -9.06 -6.24
C THR A 277 17.83 -7.62 -6.73
N GLU A 278 17.48 -7.38 -7.99
CA GLU A 278 17.37 -6.04 -8.56
C GLU A 278 16.45 -5.15 -7.70
N GLU A 279 16.95 -3.96 -7.39
CA GLU A 279 16.29 -2.96 -6.56
C GLU A 279 15.60 -1.94 -7.45
N LEU A 280 14.31 -1.68 -7.19
CA LEU A 280 13.59 -0.59 -7.81
C LEU A 280 13.73 0.64 -6.92
N LEU A 281 14.36 1.68 -7.44
CA LEU A 281 14.52 2.95 -6.75
C LEU A 281 13.71 4.04 -7.45
N ASN A 282 12.79 4.67 -6.72
CA ASN A 282 12.18 5.92 -7.12
C ASN A 282 12.76 7.05 -6.28
N SER A 283 13.46 7.97 -6.93
CA SER A 283 14.08 9.14 -6.30
C SER A 283 13.42 10.42 -6.78
N VAL A 284 13.02 11.28 -5.85
CA VAL A 284 12.52 12.62 -6.13
C VAL A 284 13.51 13.63 -5.56
N ILE A 285 14.05 14.47 -6.45
CA ILE A 285 14.98 15.55 -6.09
C ILE A 285 14.29 16.88 -6.37
N THR A 286 14.40 17.80 -5.42
CA THR A 286 13.89 19.17 -5.54
C THR A 286 15.01 20.13 -5.20
N SER A 287 15.11 21.22 -5.96
CA SER A 287 16.11 22.26 -5.75
C SER A 287 15.46 23.62 -5.93
N TRP A 288 15.65 24.49 -4.95
CA TRP A 288 15.12 25.85 -4.93
C TRP A 288 16.25 26.80 -4.58
N SER A 289 16.37 27.88 -5.33
CA SER A 289 17.34 28.94 -5.08
C SER A 289 16.67 30.29 -5.21
N ILE A 290 16.96 31.23 -4.31
CA ILE A 290 16.51 32.60 -4.48
C ILE A 290 17.34 33.27 -5.57
N GLU A 291 16.67 33.68 -6.65
CA GLU A 291 17.29 34.44 -7.74
C GLU A 291 17.41 35.94 -7.41
N LYS A 292 16.37 36.54 -6.83
CA LYS A 292 16.31 38.00 -6.56
C LYS A 292 15.31 38.35 -5.45
N LYS A 293 15.62 39.39 -4.68
CA LYS A 293 14.71 40.04 -3.73
C LYS A 293 14.49 41.51 -4.13
N GLU A 294 13.26 41.88 -4.44
CA GLU A 294 12.89 43.25 -4.89
C GLU A 294 11.58 43.73 -4.25
N GLY A 295 11.34 45.04 -4.26
CA GLY A 295 10.07 45.62 -3.79
C GLY A 295 8.91 45.22 -4.72
N ILE A 296 7.73 45.00 -4.14
CA ILE A 296 6.52 44.63 -4.90
C ILE A 296 6.09 45.81 -5.77
N THR A 297 6.06 45.62 -7.09
CA THR A 297 5.63 46.64 -8.06
C THR A 297 4.18 46.47 -8.50
N SER A 298 3.63 45.26 -8.41
CA SER A 298 2.23 44.94 -8.70
C SER A 298 1.76 43.77 -7.85
N PHE A 299 0.49 43.80 -7.43
CA PHE A 299 -0.13 42.68 -6.74
C PHE A 299 -0.70 41.68 -7.74
N PHE A 300 -0.60 40.39 -7.42
CA PHE A 300 -1.31 39.35 -8.17
C PHE A 300 -2.82 39.66 -8.23
N GLY A 301 -3.45 39.29 -9.34
CA GLY A 301 -4.92 39.41 -9.51
C GLY A 301 -5.69 38.80 -8.34
N SER A 302 -6.89 39.33 -8.07
CA SER A 302 -7.75 38.81 -7.01
C SER A 302 -8.25 37.42 -7.39
N LEU A 303 -8.04 36.44 -6.51
CA LEU A 303 -8.71 35.14 -6.57
C LEU A 303 -10.21 35.36 -6.36
N THR A 304 -11.06 34.84 -7.24
CA THR A 304 -12.49 35.17 -7.26
C THR A 304 -13.32 34.20 -6.41
N SER A 305 -12.95 32.91 -6.39
CA SER A 305 -13.62 31.88 -5.59
C SER A 305 -12.60 31.05 -4.82
N LEU A 306 -12.30 31.41 -3.57
CA LEU A 306 -11.26 30.75 -2.79
C LEU A 306 -11.76 29.52 -2.02
N LYS A 307 -11.11 28.38 -2.22
CA LYS A 307 -11.23 27.19 -1.37
C LYS A 307 -10.09 27.14 -0.37
N ARG A 308 -10.42 26.87 0.89
CA ARG A 308 -9.47 26.71 2.00
C ARG A 308 -9.03 25.26 2.12
N HIS A 309 -7.72 25.03 2.21
CA HIS A 309 -7.12 23.74 2.45
C HIS A 309 -6.24 23.81 3.70
N THR A 310 -6.65 23.13 4.77
CA THR A 310 -5.97 23.18 6.08
C THR A 310 -4.92 22.10 6.26
N SER A 311 -4.78 21.20 5.29
CA SER A 311 -3.73 20.17 5.28
C SER A 311 -2.97 20.15 3.97
N LEU A 312 -1.67 19.93 4.09
CA LEU A 312 -0.73 19.75 2.99
C LEU A 312 -0.70 18.31 2.47
N SER A 313 -1.29 17.35 3.18
CA SER A 313 -1.34 15.94 2.80
C SER A 313 -1.87 15.72 1.39
N TYR A 314 -1.26 14.78 0.67
CA TYR A 314 -1.71 14.36 -0.66
C TYR A 314 -3.14 13.82 -0.58
N VAL A 315 -3.90 14.17 -1.59
CA VAL A 315 -5.32 13.81 -1.70
C VAL A 315 -5.50 12.93 -2.92
N PHE A 316 -5.98 11.71 -2.67
CA PHE A 316 -6.32 10.76 -3.72
C PHE A 316 -7.73 11.05 -4.23
N ASP A 317 -7.82 11.42 -5.50
CA ASP A 317 -9.06 11.66 -6.27
C ASP A 317 -10.07 12.66 -5.64
N ASP A 318 -11.10 13.00 -6.40
CA ASP A 318 -12.06 14.07 -6.14
C ASP A 318 -13.27 13.66 -5.26
N PHE A 319 -13.25 12.49 -4.63
CA PHE A 319 -14.30 12.15 -3.67
C PHE A 319 -14.32 13.17 -2.54
N GLN A 320 -15.49 13.43 -1.97
CA GLN A 320 -15.59 14.22 -0.73
C GLN A 320 -14.74 13.52 0.32
N GLN A 321 -13.49 13.96 0.51
CA GLN A 321 -12.51 13.17 1.27
C GLN A 321 -12.93 12.88 2.71
N LEU A 322 -13.85 13.69 3.24
CA LEU A 322 -14.43 13.51 4.53
C LEU A 322 -15.95 13.51 4.38
N ASN A 323 -16.58 12.54 5.02
CA ASN A 323 -18.00 12.56 5.31
C ASN A 323 -18.33 13.77 6.22
N HIS A 324 -19.61 14.11 6.36
CA HIS A 324 -20.05 15.22 7.22
C HIS A 324 -19.60 15.10 8.69
N ASP A 325 -19.33 13.87 9.16
CA ASP A 325 -18.84 13.55 10.50
C ASP A 325 -17.31 13.62 10.64
N GLY A 326 -16.58 13.97 9.57
CA GLY A 326 -15.12 14.06 9.57
C GLY A 326 -14.40 12.72 9.40
N THR A 327 -15.10 11.63 9.06
CA THR A 327 -14.47 10.35 8.70
C THR A 327 -14.05 10.32 7.23
N PRO A 328 -12.97 9.61 6.84
CA PRO A 328 -12.60 9.47 5.44
C PRO A 328 -13.73 8.86 4.60
N ALA A 329 -14.05 9.47 3.46
CA ALA A 329 -15.03 8.85 2.55
C ALA A 329 -14.41 7.66 1.83
N GLN A 330 -15.23 6.64 1.62
CA GLN A 330 -14.84 5.39 0.96
C GLN A 330 -15.50 5.29 -0.42
N PRO A 331 -14.89 4.57 -1.38
CA PRO A 331 -15.48 4.36 -2.69
C PRO A 331 -16.86 3.70 -2.60
N ASN A 332 -17.83 4.23 -3.34
CA ASN A 332 -19.13 3.59 -3.45
C ASN A 332 -19.08 2.41 -4.44
N LEU A 333 -20.23 1.78 -4.68
CA LEU A 333 -20.34 0.56 -5.49
C LEU A 333 -20.46 0.81 -7.00
N VAL A 334 -20.68 2.05 -7.41
CA VAL A 334 -21.11 2.41 -8.77
C VAL A 334 -20.05 3.25 -9.49
N ASP A 335 -19.54 4.29 -8.82
CA ASP A 335 -18.64 5.24 -9.44
C ASP A 335 -17.20 4.70 -9.53
N ALA A 336 -16.51 5.09 -10.61
CA ALA A 336 -15.09 4.84 -10.76
C ALA A 336 -14.32 5.60 -9.66
N TYR A 337 -13.56 4.90 -8.83
CA TYR A 337 -12.78 5.55 -7.77
C TYR A 337 -11.44 6.15 -8.23
N ILE A 338 -11.10 5.95 -9.51
CA ILE A 338 -9.94 6.58 -10.17
C ILE A 338 -10.44 7.29 -11.42
N LYS A 339 -10.39 8.61 -11.48
CA LYS A 339 -10.70 9.34 -12.71
C LYS A 339 -9.63 9.11 -13.77
N SER A 340 -10.07 8.78 -14.99
CA SER A 340 -9.17 8.69 -16.13
C SER A 340 -8.76 10.07 -16.62
N PRO A 341 -7.47 10.29 -16.98
CA PRO A 341 -7.06 11.48 -17.71
C PRO A 341 -7.60 11.51 -19.16
N MET A 342 -8.11 10.38 -19.67
CA MET A 342 -8.69 10.25 -21.00
C MET A 342 -10.20 10.03 -20.89
N ALA A 343 -10.94 10.42 -21.93
CA ALA A 343 -12.37 10.13 -21.98
C ALA A 343 -12.62 8.60 -21.99
N VAL A 344 -13.47 8.12 -21.08
CA VAL A 344 -13.78 6.69 -20.93
C VAL A 344 -14.23 6.01 -22.25
N PRO A 345 -14.99 6.65 -23.16
CA PRO A 345 -15.31 6.06 -24.46
C PRO A 345 -14.09 5.71 -25.32
N ILE A 346 -13.00 6.47 -25.21
CA ILE A 346 -11.74 6.18 -25.92
C ILE A 346 -11.09 4.94 -25.32
N LEU A 347 -11.02 4.87 -23.98
CA LEU A 347 -10.49 3.72 -23.26
C LEU A 347 -11.31 2.45 -23.54
N HIS A 348 -12.64 2.56 -23.58
CA HIS A 348 -13.55 1.48 -23.92
C HIS A 348 -13.14 0.86 -25.27
N LYS A 349 -13.06 1.69 -26.31
CA LYS A 349 -12.66 1.24 -27.65
C LYS A 349 -11.28 0.56 -27.63
N ASN A 350 -10.31 1.18 -26.95
CA ASN A 350 -8.94 0.66 -26.87
C ASN A 350 -8.88 -0.71 -26.18
N ILE A 351 -9.68 -0.94 -25.13
CA ILE A 351 -9.76 -2.23 -24.44
C ILE A 351 -10.31 -3.31 -25.39
N VAL A 352 -11.41 -3.02 -26.08
CA VAL A 352 -12.01 -3.98 -27.02
C VAL A 352 -11.03 -4.33 -28.14
N ASP A 353 -10.35 -3.33 -28.72
CA ASP A 353 -9.38 -3.54 -29.79
C ASP A 353 -8.16 -4.34 -29.28
N ALA A 354 -7.67 -4.06 -28.06
CA ALA A 354 -6.60 -4.82 -27.43
C ALA A 354 -6.99 -6.29 -27.19
N LEU A 355 -8.22 -6.55 -26.73
CA LEU A 355 -8.74 -7.91 -26.54
C LEU A 355 -8.89 -8.67 -27.86
N ARG A 356 -9.29 -8.00 -28.94
CA ARG A 356 -9.32 -8.58 -30.29
C ARG A 356 -7.91 -8.94 -30.78
N VAL A 357 -6.89 -8.14 -30.46
CA VAL A 357 -5.49 -8.48 -30.74
C VAL A 357 -5.06 -9.71 -29.95
N VAL A 358 -5.36 -9.77 -28.64
CA VAL A 358 -5.09 -10.94 -27.80
C VAL A 358 -5.73 -12.20 -28.40
N GLY A 359 -7.02 -12.13 -28.77
CA GLY A 359 -7.74 -13.22 -29.39
C GLY A 359 -7.14 -13.72 -30.71
N ARG A 360 -6.56 -12.83 -31.52
CA ARG A 360 -5.83 -13.20 -32.75
C ARG A 360 -4.51 -13.89 -32.42
N ASN A 361 -3.71 -13.30 -31.54
CA ASN A 361 -2.40 -13.84 -31.15
C ASN A 361 -2.50 -15.25 -30.56
N LEU A 362 -3.58 -15.56 -29.82
CA LEU A 362 -3.81 -16.89 -29.26
C LEU A 362 -4.07 -17.99 -30.29
N LYS A 363 -4.52 -17.64 -31.51
CA LYS A 363 -4.86 -18.60 -32.57
C LYS A 363 -3.66 -18.92 -33.47
N GLU A 364 -2.55 -18.21 -33.32
CA GLU A 364 -1.35 -18.38 -34.14
C GLU A 364 -0.37 -19.39 -33.53
N THR A 365 0.34 -20.13 -34.38
CA THR A 365 1.22 -21.24 -34.00
C THR A 365 2.58 -20.82 -33.41
N ALA A 366 2.99 -19.55 -33.57
CA ALA A 366 4.21 -18.99 -32.96
C ALA A 366 3.93 -18.47 -31.53
N PHE A 367 3.58 -19.40 -30.65
CA PHE A 367 2.93 -19.13 -29.35
C PHE A 367 3.86 -18.52 -28.29
N GLU A 368 5.14 -18.93 -28.23
CA GLU A 368 6.05 -18.55 -27.13
C GLU A 368 6.47 -17.08 -27.14
N GLU A 369 6.78 -16.50 -28.31
CA GLU A 369 7.23 -15.10 -28.41
C GLU A 369 6.10 -14.08 -28.13
N LYS A 370 4.84 -14.48 -28.33
CA LYS A 370 3.67 -13.60 -28.20
C LYS A 370 3.02 -13.61 -26.82
N TRP A 371 3.36 -14.56 -25.95
CA TRP A 371 2.82 -14.61 -24.58
C TRP A 371 3.14 -13.37 -23.77
N LYS A 372 4.34 -12.81 -23.95
CA LYS A 372 4.74 -11.57 -23.28
C LYS A 372 3.81 -10.42 -23.64
N ASP A 373 3.54 -10.20 -24.93
CA ASP A 373 2.62 -9.16 -25.41
C ASP A 373 1.18 -9.39 -24.91
N ILE A 374 0.71 -10.65 -24.89
CA ILE A 374 -0.62 -10.99 -24.35
C ILE A 374 -0.70 -10.61 -22.86
N ILE A 375 0.27 -11.05 -22.05
CA ILE A 375 0.29 -10.79 -20.60
C ILE A 375 0.39 -9.29 -20.33
N GLU A 376 1.25 -8.56 -21.05
CA GLU A 376 1.39 -7.10 -20.90
C GLU A 376 0.08 -6.37 -21.23
N ARG A 377 -0.60 -6.74 -22.32
CA ARG A 377 -1.90 -6.15 -22.68
C ARG A 377 -2.96 -6.42 -21.63
N LEU A 378 -3.08 -7.65 -21.14
CA LEU A 378 -4.04 -8.00 -20.09
C LEU A 378 -3.75 -7.26 -18.78
N ALA A 379 -2.47 -7.12 -18.41
CA ALA A 379 -2.06 -6.35 -17.24
C ALA A 379 -2.41 -4.85 -17.39
N ILE A 380 -2.25 -4.27 -18.58
CA ILE A 380 -2.65 -2.89 -18.86
C ILE A 380 -4.18 -2.75 -18.76
N ILE A 381 -4.95 -3.66 -19.36
CA ILE A 381 -6.42 -3.65 -19.27
C ILE A 381 -6.86 -3.69 -17.79
N GLY A 382 -6.31 -4.60 -16.99
CA GLY A 382 -6.61 -4.70 -15.55
C GLY A 382 -6.26 -3.44 -14.75
N ARG A 383 -5.29 -2.63 -15.19
CA ARG A 383 -4.94 -1.33 -14.59
C ARG A 383 -5.88 -0.19 -15.01
N ILE A 384 -6.53 -0.30 -16.17
CA ILE A 384 -7.44 0.71 -16.71
C ILE A 384 -8.87 0.51 -16.19
N LEU A 385 -9.34 -0.74 -16.03
CA LEU A 385 -10.70 -1.05 -15.59
C LEU A 385 -11.15 -0.39 -14.26
N PRO A 386 -10.29 -0.12 -13.26
CA PRO A 386 -10.70 0.63 -12.07
C PRO A 386 -11.17 2.06 -12.35
N MET A 387 -10.87 2.60 -13.55
CA MET A 387 -11.30 3.93 -13.98
C MET A 387 -12.71 3.96 -14.59
N PHE A 388 -13.40 2.82 -14.64
CA PHE A 388 -14.74 2.69 -15.20
C PHE A 388 -15.77 2.59 -14.08
N SER A 389 -16.88 3.31 -14.23
CA SER A 389 -18.08 3.11 -13.42
C SER A 389 -18.74 1.76 -13.75
N LEU A 390 -19.66 1.34 -12.90
CA LEU A 390 -20.41 0.10 -13.09
C LEU A 390 -21.18 0.10 -14.41
N ASP A 391 -21.81 1.22 -14.79
CA ASP A 391 -22.55 1.32 -16.05
C ASP A 391 -21.64 1.27 -17.28
N GLU A 392 -20.45 1.88 -17.20
CA GLU A 392 -19.46 1.81 -18.28
C GLU A 392 -18.87 0.40 -18.41
N LEU A 393 -18.62 -0.29 -17.30
CA LEU A 393 -18.22 -1.70 -17.28
C LEU A 393 -19.31 -2.61 -17.87
N LYS A 394 -20.58 -2.36 -17.57
CA LYS A 394 -21.71 -3.07 -18.18
C LYS A 394 -21.77 -2.83 -19.68
N SER A 395 -21.58 -1.59 -20.12
CA SER A 395 -21.53 -1.26 -21.55
C SER A 395 -20.41 -2.02 -22.25
N LEU A 396 -19.22 -2.08 -21.64
CA LEU A 396 -18.07 -2.82 -22.16
C LEU A 396 -18.37 -4.33 -22.23
N TRP A 397 -19.03 -4.88 -21.21
CA TRP A 397 -19.48 -6.26 -21.20
C TRP A 397 -20.47 -6.58 -22.34
N GLN A 398 -21.42 -5.69 -22.66
CA GLN A 398 -22.38 -5.94 -23.74
C GLN A 398 -21.72 -6.17 -25.10
N GLU A 399 -20.60 -5.48 -25.38
CA GLU A 399 -19.82 -5.72 -26.59
C GLU A 399 -18.98 -7.00 -26.48
N ILE A 400 -18.25 -7.18 -25.37
CA ILE A 400 -17.29 -8.27 -25.20
C ILE A 400 -17.96 -9.64 -25.13
N LYS A 401 -19.16 -9.75 -24.53
CA LYS A 401 -19.88 -11.03 -24.39
C LYS A 401 -20.20 -11.70 -25.73
N THR A 402 -20.16 -10.95 -26.83
CA THR A 402 -20.39 -11.44 -28.20
C THR A 402 -19.13 -12.02 -28.85
N LEU A 403 -17.96 -11.84 -28.22
CA LEU A 403 -16.67 -12.32 -28.72
C LEU A 403 -16.43 -13.78 -28.34
N ASP A 404 -15.29 -14.31 -28.81
CA ASP A 404 -14.83 -15.67 -28.53
C ASP A 404 -14.76 -15.96 -27.00
N TYR A 405 -15.17 -17.17 -26.60
CA TYR A 405 -15.24 -17.58 -25.19
C TYR A 405 -13.92 -17.35 -24.42
N ILE A 406 -12.78 -17.53 -25.08
CA ILE A 406 -11.46 -17.31 -24.47
C ILE A 406 -11.24 -15.82 -24.18
N ILE A 407 -11.61 -14.94 -25.10
CA ILE A 407 -11.54 -13.48 -24.92
C ILE A 407 -12.45 -13.04 -23.78
N VAL A 408 -13.68 -13.57 -23.74
CA VAL A 408 -14.63 -13.31 -22.64
C VAL A 408 -14.04 -13.76 -21.30
N THR A 409 -13.33 -14.89 -21.27
CA THR A 409 -12.66 -15.39 -20.06
C THR A 409 -11.56 -14.42 -19.61
N PHE A 410 -10.66 -14.03 -20.50
CA PHE A 410 -9.61 -13.06 -20.15
C PHE A 410 -10.15 -11.69 -19.72
N PHE A 411 -11.26 -11.24 -20.30
CA PHE A 411 -11.92 -10.02 -19.85
C PHE A 411 -12.45 -10.16 -18.42
N VAL A 412 -13.17 -11.25 -18.11
CA VAL A 412 -13.62 -11.55 -16.74
C VAL A 412 -12.43 -11.61 -15.79
N ASP A 413 -11.31 -12.20 -16.22
CA ASP A 413 -10.10 -12.26 -15.41
C ASP A 413 -9.52 -10.87 -15.12
N CYS A 414 -9.52 -9.98 -16.12
CA CYS A 414 -9.08 -8.60 -15.96
C CYS A 414 -10.03 -7.80 -15.04
N VAL A 415 -11.34 -8.00 -15.16
CA VAL A 415 -12.34 -7.36 -14.29
C VAL A 415 -12.11 -7.78 -12.84
N VAL A 416 -11.97 -9.09 -12.57
CA VAL A 416 -11.70 -9.58 -11.21
C VAL A 416 -10.38 -9.03 -10.65
N GLN A 417 -9.30 -9.08 -11.44
CA GLN A 417 -7.98 -8.55 -11.03
C GLN A 417 -7.98 -7.03 -10.79
N SER A 418 -8.85 -6.29 -11.48
CA SER A 418 -8.97 -4.84 -11.30
C SER A 418 -9.43 -4.48 -9.89
N GLY A 419 -10.26 -5.33 -9.26
CA GLY A 419 -10.57 -5.29 -7.83
C GLY A 419 -11.33 -4.07 -7.33
N SER A 420 -11.81 -3.19 -8.22
CA SER A 420 -12.63 -2.04 -7.85
C SER A 420 -14.02 -2.47 -7.39
N ASN A 421 -14.69 -1.66 -6.57
CA ASN A 421 -16.06 -1.97 -6.13
C ASN A 421 -17.02 -2.14 -7.33
N PRO A 422 -17.01 -1.26 -8.36
CA PRO A 422 -17.79 -1.47 -9.58
C PRO A 422 -17.45 -2.79 -10.31
N ALA A 423 -16.18 -3.20 -10.34
CA ALA A 423 -15.79 -4.45 -10.98
C ALA A 423 -16.33 -5.67 -10.22
N VAL A 424 -16.27 -5.67 -8.89
CA VAL A 424 -16.86 -6.73 -8.07
C VAL A 424 -18.39 -6.78 -8.27
N MET A 425 -19.05 -5.62 -8.34
CA MET A 425 -20.49 -5.54 -8.63
C MET A 425 -20.84 -6.06 -10.02
N LEU A 426 -20.02 -5.77 -11.04
CA LEU A 426 -20.23 -6.36 -12.38
C LEU A 426 -20.18 -7.89 -12.27
N ILE A 427 -19.17 -8.47 -11.63
CA ILE A 427 -19.06 -9.93 -11.48
C ILE A 427 -20.26 -10.51 -10.73
N LYS A 428 -20.71 -9.85 -9.65
CA LYS A 428 -21.93 -10.22 -8.92
C LYS A 428 -23.13 -10.29 -9.87
N GLU A 429 -23.37 -9.24 -10.65
CA GLU A 429 -24.49 -9.20 -11.60
C GLU A 429 -24.37 -10.26 -12.70
N LEU A 430 -23.17 -10.52 -13.22
CA LEU A 430 -22.95 -11.55 -14.24
C LEU A 430 -23.26 -12.95 -13.70
N VAL A 431 -23.04 -13.21 -12.41
CA VAL A 431 -23.41 -14.48 -11.77
C VAL A 431 -24.91 -14.54 -11.50
N GLU A 432 -25.51 -13.47 -10.94
CA GLU A 432 -26.95 -13.42 -10.64
C GLU A 432 -27.82 -13.51 -11.90
N THR A 433 -27.32 -13.02 -13.03
CA THR A 433 -28.00 -13.11 -14.34
C THR A 433 -27.58 -14.33 -15.15
N GLU A 434 -26.80 -15.25 -14.56
CA GLU A 434 -26.29 -16.47 -15.20
C GLU A 434 -25.53 -16.22 -16.52
N GLN A 435 -24.99 -15.02 -16.72
CA GLN A 435 -24.16 -14.66 -17.86
C GLN A 435 -22.75 -15.26 -17.76
N ILE A 436 -22.30 -15.56 -16.53
CA ILE A 436 -21.18 -16.46 -16.27
C ILE A 436 -21.62 -17.55 -15.29
N THR A 437 -21.25 -18.80 -15.56
CA THR A 437 -21.71 -19.97 -14.78
C THR A 437 -20.59 -21.00 -14.60
N GLY A 438 -20.84 -22.00 -13.76
CA GLY A 438 -19.95 -23.15 -13.58
C GLY A 438 -18.53 -22.75 -13.18
N PRO A 439 -17.49 -23.36 -13.78
CA PRO A 439 -16.09 -23.11 -13.40
C PRO A 439 -15.67 -21.64 -13.49
N LYS A 440 -16.20 -20.88 -14.46
CA LYS A 440 -15.87 -19.46 -14.62
C LYS A 440 -16.41 -18.61 -13.47
N ALA A 441 -17.67 -18.84 -13.09
CA ALA A 441 -18.28 -18.17 -11.94
C ALA A 441 -17.55 -18.56 -10.63
N THR A 442 -17.26 -19.85 -10.44
CA THR A 442 -16.51 -20.34 -9.27
C THR A 442 -15.13 -19.68 -9.17
N TRP A 443 -14.37 -19.60 -10.27
CA TRP A 443 -13.07 -18.95 -10.29
C TRP A 443 -13.18 -17.45 -10.00
N ALA A 444 -14.11 -16.74 -10.65
CA ALA A 444 -14.27 -15.30 -10.48
C ALA A 444 -14.61 -14.94 -9.02
N LEU A 445 -15.52 -15.70 -8.40
CA LEU A 445 -15.92 -15.50 -7.01
C LEU A 445 -14.82 -15.89 -6.02
N ALA A 446 -14.06 -16.96 -6.29
CA ALA A 446 -12.88 -17.28 -5.50
C ALA A 446 -11.87 -16.12 -5.51
N ALA A 447 -11.61 -15.58 -6.70
CA ALA A 447 -10.59 -14.58 -6.93
C ALA A 447 -10.98 -13.18 -6.42
N ILE A 448 -12.28 -12.83 -6.31
CA ILE A 448 -12.72 -11.56 -5.70
C ILE A 448 -12.16 -11.39 -4.28
N GLY A 449 -12.21 -12.44 -3.46
CA GLY A 449 -11.67 -12.36 -2.10
C GLY A 449 -10.17 -12.17 -2.04
N TYR A 450 -9.46 -12.36 -3.15
CA TYR A 450 -8.03 -12.06 -3.30
C TYR A 450 -7.79 -10.68 -3.93
N PHE A 451 -8.59 -10.22 -4.89
CA PHE A 451 -8.28 -9.00 -5.64
C PHE A 451 -9.06 -7.75 -5.21
N ALA A 452 -10.12 -7.86 -4.41
CA ALA A 452 -10.86 -6.71 -3.90
C ALA A 452 -9.92 -5.70 -3.22
N LYS A 453 -9.95 -4.43 -3.68
CA LYS A 453 -9.03 -3.38 -3.22
C LYS A 453 -9.61 -2.54 -2.07
N THR A 454 -10.93 -2.37 -2.06
CA THR A 454 -11.64 -1.46 -1.14
C THR A 454 -12.90 -2.12 -0.59
N PRO A 455 -12.79 -3.17 0.24
CA PRO A 455 -13.93 -3.92 0.78
C PRO A 455 -14.75 -3.07 1.77
N THR A 456 -15.54 -2.12 1.27
CA THR A 456 -16.44 -1.29 2.07
C THR A 456 -17.55 -2.15 2.68
N ARG A 457 -18.20 -1.61 3.72
CA ARG A 457 -19.33 -2.29 4.38
C ARG A 457 -20.45 -2.61 3.39
N GLU A 458 -20.74 -1.70 2.47
CA GLU A 458 -21.74 -1.92 1.42
C GLU A 458 -21.34 -3.08 0.52
N LEU A 459 -20.08 -3.15 0.10
CA LEU A 459 -19.61 -4.23 -0.77
C LEU A 459 -19.67 -5.59 -0.06
N LEU A 460 -19.27 -5.65 1.21
CA LEU A 460 -19.34 -6.87 2.02
C LEU A 460 -20.79 -7.37 2.14
N ARG A 461 -21.76 -6.48 2.33
CA ARG A 461 -23.19 -6.82 2.34
C ARG A 461 -23.69 -7.31 0.99
N GLU A 462 -23.25 -6.72 -0.12
CA GLU A 462 -23.62 -7.19 -1.46
C GLU A 462 -23.07 -8.60 -1.76
N LEU A 463 -21.85 -8.90 -1.33
CA LEU A 463 -21.29 -10.26 -1.43
C LEU A 463 -22.04 -11.27 -0.55
N MET A 464 -22.53 -10.84 0.61
CA MET A 464 -23.43 -11.67 1.42
C MET A 464 -24.81 -11.86 0.80
N SER A 465 -25.36 -10.83 0.16
CA SER A 465 -26.61 -10.91 -0.60
C SER A 465 -26.49 -11.92 -1.73
N LEU A 466 -25.35 -11.90 -2.45
CA LEU A 466 -25.03 -12.84 -3.51
C LEU A 466 -25.08 -14.31 -3.03
N LEU A 467 -24.59 -14.60 -1.80
CA LEU A 467 -24.67 -15.95 -1.23
C LEU A 467 -26.11 -16.46 -1.11
N LYS A 468 -27.09 -15.56 -0.94
CA LYS A 468 -28.52 -15.89 -0.81
C LYS A 468 -29.25 -15.94 -2.16
N SER A 469 -28.57 -15.60 -3.26
CA SER A 469 -29.17 -15.56 -4.59
C SER A 469 -29.46 -16.97 -5.14
N GLY A 470 -30.53 -17.08 -5.94
CA GLY A 470 -30.94 -18.35 -6.56
C GLY A 470 -29.83 -19.07 -7.35
N PRO A 471 -29.11 -18.38 -8.25
CA PRO A 471 -28.02 -18.99 -9.04
C PRO A 471 -26.85 -19.51 -8.21
N VAL A 472 -26.52 -18.84 -7.11
CA VAL A 472 -25.47 -19.31 -6.19
C VAL A 472 -25.98 -20.51 -5.39
N GLN A 473 -27.17 -20.40 -4.81
CA GLN A 473 -27.79 -21.47 -4.00
C GLN A 473 -28.04 -22.76 -4.81
N SER A 474 -28.33 -22.66 -6.10
CA SER A 474 -28.57 -23.82 -6.97
C SER A 474 -27.28 -24.56 -7.36
N ASN A 475 -26.11 -23.93 -7.24
CA ASN A 475 -24.82 -24.51 -7.61
C ASN A 475 -23.90 -24.67 -6.40
N LYS A 476 -23.77 -25.91 -5.91
CA LYS A 476 -22.95 -26.24 -4.73
C LYS A 476 -21.51 -25.73 -4.80
N ALA A 477 -20.83 -25.91 -5.94
CA ALA A 477 -19.44 -25.49 -6.06
C ALA A 477 -19.30 -23.97 -5.96
N VAL A 478 -20.20 -23.23 -6.62
CA VAL A 478 -20.25 -21.76 -6.54
C VAL A 478 -20.58 -21.29 -5.12
N MET A 479 -21.60 -21.87 -4.49
CA MET A 479 -22.02 -21.57 -3.13
C MET A 479 -20.89 -21.79 -2.11
N GLN A 480 -20.30 -22.98 -2.11
CA GLN A 480 -19.23 -23.38 -1.20
C GLN A 480 -17.99 -22.49 -1.34
N THR A 481 -17.56 -22.23 -2.57
CA THR A 481 -16.42 -21.33 -2.84
C THR A 481 -16.69 -19.92 -2.36
N THR A 482 -17.85 -19.35 -2.73
CA THR A 482 -18.21 -17.98 -2.36
C THR A 482 -18.31 -17.83 -0.84
N MET A 483 -18.84 -18.83 -0.14
CA MET A 483 -19.00 -18.83 1.32
C MET A 483 -17.64 -18.72 2.03
N VAL A 484 -16.68 -19.57 1.65
CA VAL A 484 -15.34 -19.55 2.23
C VAL A 484 -14.61 -18.26 1.87
N THR A 485 -14.79 -17.77 0.64
CA THR A 485 -14.17 -16.52 0.17
C THR A 485 -14.70 -15.30 0.93
N VAL A 486 -16.01 -15.20 1.15
CA VAL A 486 -16.60 -14.11 1.94
C VAL A 486 -16.13 -14.16 3.38
N ALA A 487 -16.06 -15.35 3.99
CA ALA A 487 -15.53 -15.52 5.33
C ALA A 487 -14.06 -15.07 5.46
N ASP A 488 -13.22 -15.43 4.48
CA ASP A 488 -11.82 -15.03 4.46
C ASP A 488 -11.63 -13.52 4.25
N LEU A 489 -12.41 -12.92 3.33
CA LEU A 489 -12.39 -11.48 3.09
C LEU A 489 -12.83 -10.71 4.34
N LEU A 490 -13.89 -11.15 5.02
CA LEU A 490 -14.34 -10.58 6.30
C LEU A 490 -13.25 -10.64 7.37
N ASN A 491 -12.49 -11.73 7.46
CA ASN A 491 -11.35 -11.79 8.39
C ASN A 491 -10.21 -10.86 7.97
N ALA A 492 -9.91 -10.78 6.67
CA ALA A 492 -8.82 -9.94 6.17
C ALA A 492 -9.09 -8.45 6.46
N VAL A 493 -10.34 -8.01 6.32
CA VAL A 493 -10.73 -6.60 6.49
C VAL A 493 -11.14 -6.26 7.92
N CYS A 494 -11.98 -7.08 8.57
CA CYS A 494 -12.52 -6.77 9.90
C CYS A 494 -11.73 -7.44 11.03
N GLY A 495 -10.88 -8.40 10.71
CA GLY A 495 -10.23 -9.26 11.69
C GLY A 495 -9.16 -8.57 12.53
N SER A 496 -8.57 -7.45 12.11
CA SER A 496 -7.79 -6.55 12.99
C SER A 496 -7.27 -5.37 12.15
N PRO A 497 -7.08 -4.19 12.75
CA PRO A 497 -6.48 -3.04 12.07
C PRO A 497 -5.14 -3.40 11.38
N PHE A 498 -4.28 -4.15 12.07
CA PHE A 498 -2.98 -4.57 11.52
C PHE A 498 -3.10 -5.45 10.26
N LYS A 499 -4.02 -6.43 10.26
CA LYS A 499 -4.28 -7.24 9.06
C LYS A 499 -4.86 -6.42 7.91
N ALA A 500 -5.79 -5.51 8.21
CA ALA A 500 -6.37 -4.64 7.20
C ALA A 500 -5.30 -3.71 6.60
N ALA A 501 -4.45 -3.11 7.44
CA ALA A 501 -3.31 -2.26 7.06
C ALA A 501 -2.16 -2.98 6.33
N LYS A 502 -2.18 -4.31 6.24
CA LYS A 502 -1.27 -5.07 5.37
C LYS A 502 -1.77 -5.19 3.93
N ARG A 503 -3.08 -5.00 3.71
CA ARG A 503 -3.74 -5.42 2.47
C ARG A 503 -4.53 -4.30 1.78
N PHE A 504 -5.13 -3.40 2.55
CA PHE A 504 -6.05 -2.38 2.08
C PHE A 504 -5.57 -0.98 2.46
N PRO A 505 -5.98 0.07 1.72
CA PRO A 505 -5.48 1.43 1.90
C PRO A 505 -6.14 2.17 3.09
N VAL A 506 -6.16 1.54 4.28
CA VAL A 506 -6.81 2.06 5.50
C VAL A 506 -6.21 3.37 6.00
N SER A 507 -4.93 3.64 5.70
CA SER A 507 -4.28 4.92 6.03
C SER A 507 -4.89 6.12 5.29
N THR A 508 -5.55 5.87 4.16
CA THR A 508 -6.25 6.88 3.35
C THR A 508 -7.76 6.84 3.51
N LEU A 509 -8.35 5.64 3.60
CA LEU A 509 -9.80 5.42 3.60
C LEU A 509 -10.38 5.16 5.00
N GLY A 510 -9.55 5.16 6.03
CA GLY A 510 -9.94 4.73 7.37
C GLY A 510 -10.20 3.23 7.44
N GLU A 511 -10.56 2.76 8.63
CA GLU A 511 -10.96 1.37 8.85
C GLU A 511 -12.30 1.09 8.16
N PHE A 512 -12.39 -0.01 7.42
CA PHE A 512 -13.63 -0.41 6.76
C PHE A 512 -14.62 -1.07 7.73
N CYS A 513 -14.11 -1.86 8.69
CA CYS A 513 -14.92 -2.56 9.69
C CYS A 513 -14.04 -3.07 10.85
N ASN A 514 -14.64 -3.71 11.84
CA ASN A 514 -13.95 -4.36 12.95
C ASN A 514 -14.59 -5.71 13.29
N ARG A 515 -13.98 -6.50 14.18
CA ARG A 515 -14.44 -7.86 14.53
C ARG A 515 -15.89 -7.94 15.03
N LYS A 516 -16.37 -6.86 15.65
CA LYS A 516 -17.71 -6.76 16.23
C LYS A 516 -18.70 -6.00 15.33
N ASP A 517 -18.31 -5.73 14.09
CA ASP A 517 -19.18 -5.05 13.13
C ASP A 517 -20.42 -5.91 12.83
N GLY A 518 -21.58 -5.28 12.67
CA GLY A 518 -22.86 -5.97 12.50
C GLY A 518 -22.90 -6.88 11.26
N VAL A 519 -22.13 -6.55 10.22
CA VAL A 519 -21.99 -7.43 9.03
C VAL A 519 -21.46 -8.82 9.40
N ILE A 520 -20.66 -8.93 10.46
CA ILE A 520 -20.18 -10.21 10.98
C ILE A 520 -21.17 -10.77 11.99
N ILE A 521 -21.41 -10.03 13.08
CA ILE A 521 -22.06 -10.56 14.27
C ILE A 521 -23.56 -10.76 14.08
N ASP A 522 -24.21 -9.81 13.42
CA ASP A 522 -25.67 -9.79 13.26
C ASP A 522 -26.12 -10.41 11.93
N GLU A 523 -25.24 -10.42 10.92
CA GLU A 523 -25.59 -10.87 9.57
C GLU A 523 -24.89 -12.20 9.18
N PHE A 524 -23.55 -12.23 9.05
CA PHE A 524 -22.86 -13.38 8.44
C PHE A 524 -22.78 -14.60 9.36
N LEU A 525 -22.40 -14.40 10.63
CA LEU A 525 -22.23 -15.48 11.60
C LEU A 525 -23.55 -16.21 11.90
N PRO A 526 -24.69 -15.53 12.12
CA PRO A 526 -25.98 -16.21 12.31
C PRO A 526 -26.41 -16.98 11.06
N TRP A 527 -26.23 -16.41 9.87
CA TRP A 527 -26.52 -17.11 8.61
C TRP A 527 -25.68 -18.38 8.46
N LEU A 528 -24.36 -18.29 8.67
CA LEU A 528 -23.45 -19.44 8.58
C LEU A 528 -23.79 -20.53 9.60
N THR A 529 -24.25 -20.14 10.79
CA THR A 529 -24.74 -21.06 11.82
C THR A 529 -25.99 -21.79 11.35
N GLY A 530 -26.95 -21.08 10.75
CA GLY A 530 -28.15 -21.69 10.16
C GLY A 530 -27.83 -22.69 9.04
N GLU A 531 -26.84 -22.39 8.19
CA GLU A 531 -26.36 -23.32 7.16
C GLU A 531 -25.77 -24.61 7.79
N LEU A 532 -25.00 -24.48 8.89
CA LEU A 532 -24.44 -25.64 9.60
C LEU A 532 -25.53 -26.54 10.19
N GLU A 533 -26.55 -25.92 10.79
CA GLU A 533 -27.62 -26.64 11.47
C GLU A 533 -28.61 -27.30 10.51
N SER A 534 -28.87 -26.68 9.37
CA SER A 534 -29.82 -27.20 8.36
C SER A 534 -29.20 -28.29 7.48
N SER A 535 -27.89 -28.25 7.26
CA SER A 535 -27.21 -29.18 6.36
C SER A 535 -27.15 -30.62 6.89
N GLN A 536 -27.62 -31.56 6.08
CA GLN A 536 -27.54 -33.00 6.37
C GLN A 536 -26.31 -33.67 5.75
N ASN A 537 -25.69 -33.02 4.77
CA ASN A 537 -24.57 -33.59 4.02
C ASN A 537 -23.24 -33.30 4.73
N THR A 538 -22.45 -34.34 4.97
CA THR A 538 -21.16 -34.23 5.67
C THR A 538 -20.14 -33.36 4.95
N VAL A 539 -20.08 -33.43 3.62
CA VAL A 539 -19.16 -32.58 2.82
C VAL A 539 -19.56 -31.12 2.95
N ASP A 540 -20.85 -30.81 2.85
CA ASP A 540 -21.37 -29.45 2.99
C ASP A 540 -21.04 -28.89 4.40
N ARG A 541 -21.25 -29.69 5.46
CA ARG A 541 -20.88 -29.32 6.83
C ARG A 541 -19.38 -29.09 7.01
N ILE A 542 -18.51 -29.90 6.39
CA ILE A 542 -17.05 -29.69 6.41
C ILE A 542 -16.68 -28.36 5.75
N VAL A 543 -17.32 -27.97 4.66
CA VAL A 543 -17.10 -26.66 4.03
C VAL A 543 -17.59 -25.52 4.93
N ILE A 544 -18.75 -25.66 5.55
CA ILE A 544 -19.28 -24.65 6.48
C ILE A 544 -18.35 -24.47 7.68
N LEU A 545 -17.85 -25.58 8.27
CA LEU A 545 -16.80 -25.54 9.30
C LEU A 545 -15.53 -24.85 8.78
N THR A 546 -15.16 -25.08 7.52
CA THR A 546 -14.05 -24.36 6.87
C THR A 546 -14.30 -22.85 6.84
N ALA A 547 -15.50 -22.41 6.49
CA ALA A 547 -15.86 -21.00 6.49
C ALA A 547 -15.83 -20.39 7.91
N PHE A 548 -16.26 -21.12 8.96
CA PHE A 548 -16.06 -20.66 10.35
C PHE A 548 -14.58 -20.42 10.66
N GLY A 549 -13.71 -21.34 10.24
CA GLY A 549 -12.27 -21.19 10.44
C GLY A 549 -11.67 -20.02 9.65
N SER A 550 -12.14 -19.79 8.42
CA SER A 550 -11.76 -18.60 7.64
C SER A 550 -12.24 -17.31 8.30
N LEU A 551 -13.48 -17.27 8.83
CA LEU A 551 -13.99 -16.10 9.52
C LEU A 551 -13.18 -15.79 10.79
N GLY A 552 -12.88 -16.82 11.60
CA GLY A 552 -11.87 -16.75 12.65
C GLY A 552 -12.12 -15.73 13.76
N VAL A 553 -13.39 -15.45 14.10
CA VAL A 553 -13.78 -14.59 15.22
C VAL A 553 -14.00 -15.40 16.51
N GLU A 554 -13.92 -14.77 17.69
CA GLU A 554 -14.04 -15.49 18.97
C GLU A 554 -15.41 -16.17 19.14
N GLU A 555 -16.44 -15.55 18.59
CA GLU A 555 -17.84 -15.96 18.68
C GLU A 555 -18.11 -17.31 18.01
N ILE A 556 -17.21 -17.81 17.16
CA ILE A 556 -17.34 -19.16 16.57
C ILE A 556 -17.09 -20.26 17.60
N VAL A 557 -16.33 -20.00 18.66
CA VAL A 557 -15.93 -21.02 19.64
C VAL A 557 -17.13 -21.72 20.28
N PRO A 558 -18.13 -21.02 20.87
CA PRO A 558 -19.31 -21.68 21.42
C PRO A 558 -20.11 -22.47 20.38
N ILE A 559 -20.08 -22.06 19.10
CA ILE A 559 -20.78 -22.74 18.00
C ILE A 559 -20.07 -24.05 17.62
N LEU A 560 -18.73 -24.04 17.61
CA LEU A 560 -17.92 -25.21 17.25
C LEU A 560 -17.77 -26.22 18.39
N LEU A 561 -17.90 -25.79 19.65
CA LEU A 561 -17.72 -26.66 20.82
C LEU A 561 -18.61 -27.92 20.81
N PRO A 562 -19.92 -27.86 20.49
CA PRO A 562 -20.77 -29.05 20.37
C PRO A 562 -20.29 -30.04 19.30
N VAL A 563 -19.69 -29.55 18.22
CA VAL A 563 -19.08 -30.41 17.18
C VAL A 563 -17.83 -31.06 17.76
N ILE A 564 -16.92 -30.25 18.32
CA ILE A 564 -15.62 -30.70 18.86
C ILE A 564 -15.79 -31.75 19.97
N ARG A 565 -16.67 -31.49 20.93
CA ARG A 565 -16.94 -32.33 22.11
C ARG A 565 -17.79 -33.56 21.83
N GLU A 566 -18.15 -33.77 20.57
CA GLU A 566 -19.05 -34.83 20.13
C GLU A 566 -20.50 -34.61 20.59
N THR A 567 -21.40 -34.39 19.64
CA THR A 567 -22.85 -34.45 19.87
C THR A 567 -23.37 -35.74 19.24
N PRO A 568 -23.70 -36.78 20.04
CA PRO A 568 -24.07 -38.10 19.53
C PRO A 568 -25.16 -38.03 18.46
N GLY A 569 -24.93 -38.68 17.32
CA GLY A 569 -25.89 -38.79 16.22
C GLY A 569 -26.13 -37.52 15.39
N LYS A 570 -25.48 -36.39 15.72
CA LYS A 570 -25.64 -35.12 14.97
C LYS A 570 -24.51 -34.87 13.97
N PHE A 571 -23.27 -35.09 14.37
CA PHE A 571 -22.07 -34.81 13.55
C PHE A 571 -21.24 -36.08 13.33
N ASP A 572 -20.51 -36.12 12.22
CA ASP A 572 -19.56 -37.20 11.97
C ASP A 572 -18.45 -37.19 13.04
N GLU A 573 -18.21 -38.35 13.64
CA GLU A 573 -17.31 -38.50 14.79
C GLU A 573 -15.83 -38.30 14.44
N THR A 574 -15.46 -38.15 13.15
CA THR A 574 -14.06 -38.04 12.73
C THR A 574 -13.81 -36.82 11.84
N ALA A 575 -14.27 -36.82 10.60
CA ALA A 575 -13.97 -35.79 9.60
C ALA A 575 -14.53 -34.41 9.99
N GLU A 576 -15.79 -34.34 10.43
CA GLU A 576 -16.40 -33.08 10.87
C GLU A 576 -15.75 -32.58 12.17
N ARG A 577 -15.45 -33.48 13.13
CA ARG A 577 -14.75 -33.14 14.37
C ARG A 577 -13.33 -32.63 14.13
N VAL A 578 -12.55 -33.32 13.32
CA VAL A 578 -11.20 -32.89 12.91
C VAL A 578 -11.27 -31.52 12.24
N ARG A 579 -12.23 -31.32 11.33
CA ARG A 579 -12.40 -30.01 10.68
C ARG A 579 -12.78 -28.91 11.67
N ALA A 580 -13.68 -29.18 12.62
CA ALA A 580 -14.07 -28.21 13.64
C ALA A 580 -12.87 -27.80 14.52
N ILE A 581 -12.02 -28.76 14.90
CA ILE A 581 -10.77 -28.49 15.65
C ILE A 581 -9.84 -27.61 14.83
N LEU A 582 -9.54 -27.98 13.58
CA LEU A 582 -8.65 -27.21 12.71
C LEU A 582 -9.22 -25.82 12.35
N SER A 583 -10.54 -25.63 12.46
CA SER A 583 -11.17 -24.33 12.24
C SER A 583 -10.87 -23.33 13.35
N LEU A 584 -10.30 -23.76 14.48
CA LEU A 584 -9.80 -22.85 15.52
C LEU A 584 -8.44 -22.20 15.16
N HIS A 585 -7.87 -22.47 13.98
CA HIS A 585 -6.53 -22.01 13.57
C HIS A 585 -6.29 -20.50 13.59
N ARG A 586 -7.32 -19.66 13.44
CA ARG A 586 -7.18 -18.19 13.59
C ARG A 586 -7.44 -17.72 15.03
N VAL A 587 -8.41 -18.34 15.69
CA VAL A 587 -8.87 -17.96 17.03
C VAL A 587 -7.84 -18.32 18.09
N VAL A 588 -7.07 -19.39 17.89
CA VAL A 588 -6.01 -19.82 18.82
C VAL A 588 -4.96 -18.73 19.06
N PHE A 589 -4.67 -17.86 18.08
CA PHE A 589 -3.74 -16.74 18.23
C PHE A 589 -4.39 -15.52 18.90
N THR A 590 -5.72 -15.48 18.98
CA THR A 590 -6.48 -14.37 19.58
C THR A 590 -6.80 -14.62 21.05
N ILE A 591 -7.15 -15.86 21.41
CA ILE A 591 -7.49 -16.30 22.77
C ILE A 591 -6.81 -17.64 23.14
N PRO A 592 -5.47 -17.70 23.10
CA PRO A 592 -4.71 -18.93 23.35
C PRO A 592 -5.01 -19.55 24.71
N GLU A 593 -5.28 -18.73 25.74
CA GLU A 593 -5.59 -19.16 27.10
C GLU A 593 -6.90 -19.97 27.20
N LYS A 594 -7.85 -19.73 26.29
CA LYS A 594 -9.10 -20.52 26.21
C LYS A 594 -8.94 -21.75 25.33
N ILE A 595 -8.21 -21.64 24.23
CA ILE A 595 -8.13 -22.70 23.20
C ILE A 595 -7.09 -23.77 23.55
N HIS A 596 -5.90 -23.40 24.04
CA HIS A 596 -4.84 -24.39 24.37
C HIS A 596 -5.31 -25.48 25.35
N PRO A 597 -6.04 -25.17 26.44
CA PRO A 597 -6.54 -26.22 27.33
C PRO A 597 -7.50 -27.20 26.64
N ILE A 598 -8.34 -26.72 25.73
CA ILE A 598 -9.29 -27.57 24.98
C ILE A 598 -8.52 -28.55 24.10
N LEU A 599 -7.56 -28.04 23.32
CA LEU A 599 -6.74 -28.88 22.44
C LEU A 599 -5.86 -29.85 23.23
N ALA A 600 -5.31 -29.43 24.36
CA ALA A 600 -4.47 -30.29 25.20
C ALA A 600 -5.26 -31.43 25.83
N ASN A 601 -6.50 -31.17 26.26
CA ASN A 601 -7.40 -32.20 26.77
C ASN A 601 -7.72 -33.24 25.68
N LEU A 602 -8.08 -32.79 24.47
CA LEU A 602 -8.34 -33.70 23.34
C LEU A 602 -7.10 -34.51 22.97
N GLY A 603 -5.94 -33.88 22.81
CA GLY A 603 -4.70 -34.56 22.44
C GLY A 603 -4.23 -35.62 23.46
N SER A 604 -4.48 -35.37 24.75
CA SER A 604 -4.05 -36.28 25.83
C SER A 604 -5.08 -37.36 26.19
N SER A 605 -6.29 -37.30 25.65
CA SER A 605 -7.34 -38.26 25.94
C SER A 605 -7.17 -39.54 25.12
N ILE A 606 -6.95 -40.67 25.79
CA ILE A 606 -6.81 -41.99 25.13
C ILE A 606 -8.15 -42.55 24.62
N THR A 607 -9.28 -41.97 25.04
CA THR A 607 -10.62 -42.37 24.58
C THR A 607 -10.99 -41.71 23.25
N GLU A 608 -10.24 -40.69 22.83
CA GLU A 608 -10.46 -39.99 21.58
C GLU A 608 -9.84 -40.75 20.41
N ARG A 609 -10.46 -40.61 19.23
CA ARG A 609 -9.92 -41.20 17.99
C ARG A 609 -8.54 -40.62 17.66
N PRO A 610 -7.60 -41.41 17.10
CA PRO A 610 -6.26 -40.95 16.75
C PRO A 610 -6.24 -39.66 15.92
N GLU A 611 -7.14 -39.52 14.95
CA GLU A 611 -7.24 -38.37 14.06
C GLU A 611 -7.59 -37.07 14.81
N VAL A 612 -8.51 -37.15 15.77
CA VAL A 612 -8.91 -36.03 16.63
C VAL A 612 -7.76 -35.58 17.52
N ARG A 613 -7.03 -36.54 18.09
CA ARG A 613 -5.84 -36.29 18.93
C ARG A 613 -4.73 -35.62 18.11
N MET A 614 -4.42 -36.16 16.94
CA MET A 614 -3.40 -35.63 16.02
C MET A 614 -3.76 -34.23 15.49
N ALA A 615 -5.01 -33.96 15.16
CA ALA A 615 -5.47 -32.63 14.75
C ALA A 615 -5.28 -31.60 15.88
N SER A 616 -5.61 -31.97 17.11
CA SER A 616 -5.46 -31.10 18.28
C SER A 616 -3.99 -30.80 18.58
N LEU A 617 -3.12 -31.82 18.50
CA LEU A 617 -1.67 -31.66 18.62
C LEU A 617 -1.09 -30.79 17.51
N SER A 618 -1.55 -30.95 16.27
CA SER A 618 -1.12 -30.14 15.13
C SER A 618 -1.42 -28.67 15.37
N LEU A 619 -2.64 -28.36 15.84
CA LEU A 619 -3.03 -26.99 16.08
C LEU A 619 -2.30 -26.37 17.29
N LEU A 620 -2.08 -27.13 18.37
CA LEU A 620 -1.23 -26.69 19.49
C LEU A 620 0.19 -26.33 19.03
N LEU A 621 0.71 -27.07 18.05
CA LEU A 621 2.04 -26.79 17.51
C LEU A 621 2.05 -25.46 16.77
N MET A 622 1.11 -25.28 15.86
CA MET A 622 1.01 -24.08 15.03
C MET A 622 0.78 -22.82 15.88
N SER A 623 0.16 -22.95 17.04
CA SER A 623 -0.22 -21.82 17.90
C SER A 623 0.82 -21.40 18.94
N ASN A 624 2.07 -21.88 18.85
CA ASN A 624 3.11 -21.64 19.84
C ASN A 624 2.76 -22.09 21.27
N ALA A 625 2.09 -23.23 21.42
CA ALA A 625 1.68 -23.66 22.76
C ALA A 625 2.89 -23.78 23.71
N PRO A 626 2.76 -23.37 25.00
CA PRO A 626 3.85 -23.39 25.97
C PRO A 626 4.57 -24.74 26.06
N GLN A 627 5.88 -24.70 26.29
CA GLN A 627 6.76 -25.88 26.40
C GLN A 627 6.25 -26.94 27.40
N THR A 628 5.48 -26.52 28.41
CA THR A 628 4.88 -27.40 29.42
C THR A 628 3.96 -28.46 28.82
N TYR A 629 3.16 -28.10 27.81
CA TYR A 629 2.32 -29.06 27.09
C TYR A 629 3.19 -30.11 26.37
N TRP A 630 4.24 -29.66 25.68
CA TRP A 630 5.12 -30.54 24.90
C TRP A 630 5.93 -31.49 25.76
N LYS A 631 6.39 -31.08 26.94
CA LYS A 631 7.04 -31.98 27.90
C LYS A 631 6.12 -33.12 28.33
N LYS A 632 4.84 -32.82 28.58
CA LYS A 632 3.81 -33.82 28.93
C LYS A 632 3.59 -34.78 27.76
N PHE A 633 3.39 -34.26 26.55
CA PHE A 633 3.17 -35.09 25.36
C PHE A 633 4.38 -35.95 25.01
N ALA A 634 5.59 -35.41 25.10
CA ALA A 634 6.83 -36.16 24.87
C ALA A 634 6.94 -37.36 25.83
N GLY A 635 6.73 -37.15 27.14
CA GLY A 635 6.70 -38.25 28.10
C GLY A 635 5.55 -39.24 27.87
N GLY A 636 4.40 -38.76 27.39
CA GLY A 636 3.25 -39.59 27.04
C GLY A 636 3.50 -40.55 25.88
N THR A 637 4.37 -40.20 24.92
CA THR A 637 4.64 -41.06 23.74
C THR A 637 5.15 -42.45 24.08
N TRP A 638 5.80 -42.64 25.24
CA TRP A 638 6.33 -43.94 25.66
C TRP A 638 5.23 -44.91 26.14
N PHE A 639 4.06 -44.37 26.48
CA PHE A 639 2.97 -45.11 27.09
C PHE A 639 1.66 -44.98 26.31
N ASP A 640 1.68 -44.34 25.14
CA ASP A 640 0.50 -44.16 24.31
C ASP A 640 0.05 -45.53 23.74
N PRO A 641 -1.21 -45.93 23.94
CA PRO A 641 -1.70 -47.20 23.39
C PRO A 641 -1.77 -47.17 21.86
N ASP A 642 -1.89 -45.99 21.24
CA ASP A 642 -1.95 -45.84 19.80
C ASP A 642 -0.57 -45.48 19.21
N HIS A 643 -0.02 -46.42 18.43
CA HIS A 643 1.31 -46.25 17.83
C HIS A 643 1.34 -45.11 16.79
N GLN A 644 0.22 -44.80 16.12
CA GLN A 644 0.17 -43.69 15.17
C GLN A 644 0.27 -42.36 15.90
N VAL A 645 -0.46 -42.18 17.01
CA VAL A 645 -0.39 -40.95 17.81
C VAL A 645 1.00 -40.78 18.44
N ALA A 646 1.60 -41.85 18.97
CA ALA A 646 2.96 -41.81 19.50
C ALA A 646 3.98 -41.38 18.44
N THR A 647 3.93 -42.02 17.26
CA THR A 647 4.84 -41.75 16.15
C THR A 647 4.66 -40.34 15.61
N PHE A 648 3.41 -39.91 15.43
CA PHE A 648 3.06 -38.56 14.99
C PHE A 648 3.62 -37.51 15.97
N THR A 649 3.35 -37.67 17.27
CA THR A 649 3.81 -36.75 18.32
C THR A 649 5.33 -36.67 18.36
N HIS A 650 6.02 -37.82 18.30
CA HIS A 650 7.47 -37.88 18.25
C HIS A 650 8.02 -37.12 17.03
N ASN A 651 7.50 -37.41 15.83
CA ASN A 651 7.95 -36.79 14.60
C ASN A 651 7.64 -35.29 14.55
N LEU A 652 6.50 -34.87 15.09
CA LEU A 652 6.09 -33.48 15.18
C LEU A 652 7.08 -32.67 16.03
N ILE A 653 7.41 -33.16 17.23
CA ILE A 653 8.39 -32.54 18.13
C ILE A 653 9.80 -32.56 17.51
N ASN A 654 10.21 -33.71 16.97
CA ASN A 654 11.53 -33.87 16.35
C ASN A 654 11.70 -33.05 15.05
N SER A 655 10.61 -32.72 14.37
CA SER A 655 10.66 -31.85 13.20
C SER A 655 10.96 -30.42 13.62
N LEU A 656 10.33 -29.92 14.70
CA LEU A 656 10.61 -28.59 15.23
C LEU A 656 12.08 -28.40 15.63
N THR A 657 12.71 -29.41 16.23
CA THR A 657 14.12 -29.32 16.65
C THR A 657 15.09 -29.21 15.49
N LYS A 658 14.65 -29.55 14.27
CA LYS A 658 15.45 -29.48 13.04
C LYS A 658 15.19 -28.21 12.24
N ILE A 659 14.21 -27.39 12.62
CA ILE A 659 13.93 -26.14 11.91
C ILE A 659 15.06 -25.14 12.23
N PRO A 660 15.67 -24.49 11.22
CA PRO A 660 16.68 -23.47 11.46
C PRO A 660 16.12 -22.32 12.31
N PRO A 661 16.87 -21.78 13.28
CA PRO A 661 16.46 -20.60 14.05
C PRO A 661 16.17 -19.37 13.18
N SER A 662 16.68 -19.35 11.95
CA SER A 662 16.43 -18.31 10.96
C SER A 662 15.11 -18.45 10.21
N SER A 663 14.36 -19.55 10.42
CA SER A 663 13.07 -19.79 9.78
C SER A 663 12.05 -18.72 10.19
N PRO A 664 11.33 -18.09 9.23
CA PRO A 664 10.30 -17.09 9.54
C PRO A 664 9.27 -17.59 10.56
N LEU A 665 8.85 -18.86 10.45
CA LEU A 665 7.93 -19.50 11.40
C LEU A 665 8.46 -19.44 12.85
N LEU A 666 9.76 -19.62 13.08
CA LEU A 666 10.36 -19.56 14.42
C LEU A 666 10.79 -18.14 14.85
N LYS A 667 10.71 -17.15 13.95
CA LYS A 667 10.95 -15.74 14.29
C LYS A 667 9.68 -15.07 14.80
N GLU A 668 8.52 -15.51 14.31
CA GLU A 668 7.21 -15.02 14.75
C GLU A 668 6.69 -15.72 16.02
N LEU A 669 7.06 -16.99 16.22
CA LEU A 669 6.86 -17.75 17.46
C LEU A 669 7.93 -17.38 18.49
#